data_AF-A0A7C7U819-F1
#
_entry.id   AF-A0A7C7U819-F1
#
_cell.length_a   1.000
_cell.length_b   1.000
_cell.length_c   1.000
_cell.angle_alpha   90.00
_cell.angle_beta   90.00
_cell.angle_gamma   90.00
#
_symmetry.space_group_name_H-M   'P 1'
#
loop_
_entity.id
_entity.type
_entity.pdbx_description
1 polymer ?
#
loop_
_entity_poly.entity_id
_entity_poly.type
_entity_poly.pdbx_seq_one_letter_code
_entity_poly.pdbx_strand_id
1 'polypeptide(L)'
;MSLPRGPLFSLLVVLVICLCTATACDPSARDSGKIAENFQNTSPEAHSVETSAATQPSSQSAPSIQLTASSDRKAKKSAPRAPGERPLPAFGGRTLAGTRLTMSSLIGQRAMLFFFNPEAEGAGVVADAVAHIASEQNRHNFKIVGIGMGSSISKVRAFSVKHGFDFPVLDDSNATISSLLRIPGPLVILGADAEGYMTFAHPGFDTRQEDAANSIGERLRKSLRLPDQSVAVGPLLEYPQAPHFKTKYIGGEPFDFSEQSGKPTVLIFFLHTCPHCHHALKFFQKHLAKIPEDKRPELIAISLQNRPSAVRNGLKAAGLGFFNPLLDPGQEIAQLYGLAGGVPDISMINAKGEIIYRSQGWRDERDPSLMRMYLARIAEERIPMLLSKKGYAGNDVCAVCHPTQNASWELTRHATAYSTLVTHGEERDGECVSCHVVGFDQPGGFSLESPKPHLENVGCENCHGRGGPHLSPDFLADGGYASACAQCHDKKHSLGFDFATFLPNVSHAAIAGLSPEARAERFAENGFKRNLLPTTADYVGSDACQSCHLAEFATWGSSPHAHSLTSLATENKTNDGDCLACHTTGYGRQGGFPAEGDANRHVDLARVGCESCHGPGSNHVAEGSAKLGSIISLGDKCDSCVILQICGSCHDEANDSDFTFAVQEHIDRQRHGTTEAGTGKPLSPSASGWHPDPHSGPGLAWVGSALQVLGEKP
;
A
#
# COMPACT_ATOMS: atom_id res chain seq x y z
N MET A 1 -25.06 -38.80 38.46
CA MET A 1 -25.47 -40.23 38.50
C MET A 1 -26.66 -40.41 37.58
N SER A 2 -26.62 -41.52 36.85
CA SER A 2 -27.45 -42.07 35.78
C SER A 2 -28.98 -41.87 35.78
N LEU A 3 -29.50 -41.69 34.56
CA LEU A 3 -30.83 -42.00 33.95
C LEU A 3 -31.56 -43.26 34.51
N PRO A 4 -32.86 -43.62 34.21
CA PRO A 4 -33.61 -43.34 32.95
C PRO A 4 -35.19 -43.32 32.92
N ARG A 5 -35.74 -42.99 31.72
CA ARG A 5 -37.00 -43.45 31.02
C ARG A 5 -38.38 -43.05 31.60
N GLY A 6 -39.40 -42.63 30.83
CA GLY A 6 -39.77 -42.83 29.40
C GLY A 6 -40.95 -41.93 28.90
N PRO A 7 -41.70 -42.30 27.84
CA PRO A 7 -42.10 -41.50 26.64
C PRO A 7 -43.53 -40.88 26.66
N LEU A 8 -43.89 -39.76 26.00
CA LEU A 8 -44.00 -39.31 24.57
C LEU A 8 -45.29 -39.71 23.80
N PHE A 9 -46.06 -38.68 23.38
CA PHE A 9 -46.85 -38.51 22.13
C PHE A 9 -47.07 -36.98 21.93
N SER A 10 -46.35 -36.29 21.04
CA SER A 10 -46.60 -35.97 19.61
C SER A 10 -47.45 -34.72 19.34
N LEU A 11 -46.82 -33.71 18.70
CA LEU A 11 -47.45 -32.66 17.88
C LEU A 11 -46.62 -32.44 16.61
N LEU A 12 -47.30 -31.99 15.55
CA LEU A 12 -46.98 -31.99 14.13
C LEU A 12 -46.22 -30.72 13.67
N VAL A 13 -45.16 -30.84 12.85
CA VAL A 13 -44.73 -29.84 11.84
C VAL A 13 -44.06 -30.56 10.65
N VAL A 14 -44.42 -30.17 9.43
CA VAL A 14 -43.98 -30.75 8.15
C VAL A 14 -42.73 -30.02 7.62
N LEU A 15 -41.70 -30.78 7.23
CA LEU A 15 -40.53 -30.39 6.45
C LEU A 15 -40.44 -31.31 5.23
N VAL A 16 -40.18 -30.77 4.03
CA VAL A 16 -39.94 -31.57 2.81
C VAL A 16 -38.48 -31.39 2.39
N ILE A 17 -37.73 -32.49 2.42
CA ILE A 17 -36.42 -32.70 1.78
C ILE A 17 -36.58 -33.91 0.85
N CYS A 18 -35.98 -33.87 -0.34
CA CYS A 18 -35.76 -35.07 -1.13
C CYS A 18 -34.32 -35.11 -1.69
N LEU A 19 -33.60 -36.18 -1.33
CA LEU A 19 -32.30 -36.60 -1.85
C LEU A 19 -32.46 -37.45 -3.13
N CYS A 20 -31.38 -37.58 -3.92
CA CYS A 20 -30.86 -38.84 -4.51
C CYS A 20 -29.59 -38.53 -5.34
N THR A 21 -28.38 -38.89 -4.88
CA THR A 21 -27.58 -40.14 -5.08
C THR A 21 -26.94 -40.34 -6.47
N ALA A 22 -25.62 -40.57 -6.45
CA ALA A 22 -24.68 -40.72 -7.56
C ALA A 22 -24.53 -42.17 -8.09
N THR A 23 -24.00 -42.33 -9.30
CA THR A 23 -23.12 -43.45 -9.76
C THR A 23 -22.47 -43.15 -11.12
N ALA A 24 -21.29 -43.72 -11.36
CA ALA A 24 -20.28 -43.38 -12.36
C ALA A 24 -20.37 -44.14 -13.70
N CYS A 25 -19.72 -43.62 -14.77
CA CYS A 25 -19.01 -44.39 -15.82
C CYS A 25 -18.13 -43.48 -16.73
N ASP A 26 -17.04 -44.07 -17.22
CA ASP A 26 -15.89 -43.50 -17.96
C ASP A 26 -16.02 -43.75 -19.51
N PRO A 27 -15.02 -43.61 -20.41
CA PRO A 27 -15.01 -42.66 -21.53
C PRO A 27 -14.85 -43.29 -22.95
N SER A 28 -14.74 -42.43 -23.98
CA SER A 28 -14.18 -42.66 -25.35
C SER A 28 -15.09 -43.17 -26.50
N ALA A 29 -15.13 -42.39 -27.60
CA ALA A 29 -15.23 -42.75 -29.04
C ALA A 29 -15.58 -41.46 -29.84
N ARG A 30 -14.67 -40.82 -30.61
CA ARG A 30 -14.35 -41.05 -32.05
C ARG A 30 -15.54 -41.20 -33.01
N ASP A 31 -15.78 -40.16 -33.83
CA ASP A 31 -15.82 -40.11 -35.32
C ASP A 31 -16.63 -38.87 -35.75
N SER A 32 -16.08 -37.85 -36.43
CA SER A 32 -15.56 -37.75 -37.80
C SER A 32 -16.64 -37.73 -38.90
N GLY A 33 -16.59 -36.70 -39.76
CA GLY A 33 -16.95 -36.87 -41.17
C GLY A 33 -17.90 -35.86 -41.85
N LYS A 34 -17.28 -34.88 -42.53
CA LYS A 34 -17.66 -34.27 -43.85
C LYS A 34 -18.90 -33.35 -43.84
N ILE A 35 -19.08 -32.34 -44.71
CA ILE A 35 -18.67 -32.14 -46.10
C ILE A 35 -18.56 -30.62 -46.39
N ALA A 36 -17.72 -30.27 -47.37
CA ALA A 36 -17.39 -28.93 -47.84
C ALA A 36 -18.35 -28.36 -48.93
N GLU A 37 -18.04 -27.12 -49.34
CA GLU A 37 -18.29 -26.45 -50.64
C GLU A 37 -19.66 -25.79 -50.94
N ASN A 38 -19.67 -24.44 -51.03
CA ASN A 38 -19.75 -23.64 -52.28
C ASN A 38 -19.95 -22.15 -51.92
N PHE A 39 -19.00 -21.24 -52.24
CA PHE A 39 -18.90 -20.45 -53.48
C PHE A 39 -20.18 -19.70 -53.89
N GLN A 40 -20.19 -18.37 -53.76
CA GLN A 40 -20.01 -17.47 -54.91
C GLN A 40 -20.09 -15.98 -54.58
N ASN A 41 -19.31 -15.26 -55.37
CA ASN A 41 -18.92 -13.87 -55.35
C ASN A 41 -19.81 -13.11 -56.36
N THR A 42 -20.42 -11.98 -55.99
CA THR A 42 -20.91 -10.98 -56.96
C THR A 42 -20.93 -9.59 -56.34
N SER A 43 -20.05 -8.72 -56.80
CA SER A 43 -20.31 -7.27 -56.89
C SER A 43 -21.21 -6.99 -58.10
N PRO A 44 -21.87 -5.83 -58.13
CA PRO A 44 -21.70 -4.98 -59.30
C PRO A 44 -21.50 -3.49 -58.98
N GLU A 45 -21.09 -2.81 -60.06
CA GLU A 45 -20.47 -1.50 -60.18
C GLU A 45 -21.41 -0.29 -60.01
N ALA A 46 -20.75 0.87 -60.02
CA ALA A 46 -21.22 2.22 -59.79
C ALA A 46 -22.23 2.78 -60.81
N HIS A 47 -23.10 3.68 -60.33
CA HIS A 47 -23.61 4.81 -61.09
C HIS A 47 -23.68 6.07 -60.21
N SER A 48 -23.08 7.14 -60.73
CA SER A 48 -23.00 8.49 -60.17
C SER A 48 -24.26 9.31 -60.46
N VAL A 49 -24.82 9.99 -59.45
CA VAL A 49 -25.51 11.29 -59.60
C VAL A 49 -25.29 12.10 -58.30
N GLU A 50 -24.73 13.30 -58.45
CA GLU A 50 -24.55 14.31 -57.40
C GLU A 50 -25.90 14.87 -56.90
N THR A 51 -26.00 15.21 -55.62
CA THR A 51 -26.60 16.49 -55.16
C THR A 51 -26.46 16.72 -53.64
N SER A 52 -25.75 17.81 -53.32
CA SER A 52 -25.88 18.76 -52.19
C SER A 52 -26.03 18.29 -50.73
N ALA A 53 -25.01 18.69 -49.95
CA ALA A 53 -25.11 19.45 -48.70
C ALA A 53 -25.76 18.80 -47.46
N ALA A 54 -24.92 18.36 -46.52
CA ALA A 54 -24.88 18.88 -45.14
C ALA A 54 -23.75 18.21 -44.35
N THR A 55 -22.81 19.03 -43.89
CA THR A 55 -21.63 18.64 -43.09
C THR A 55 -22.05 18.14 -41.70
N GLN A 56 -21.78 16.87 -41.40
CA GLN A 56 -21.73 16.31 -40.04
C GLN A 56 -20.27 15.90 -39.75
N PRO A 57 -19.69 16.28 -38.60
CA PRO A 57 -18.30 15.98 -38.30
C PRO A 57 -18.13 14.50 -37.91
N SER A 58 -17.09 13.90 -38.48
CA SER A 58 -16.60 12.54 -38.29
C SER A 58 -16.51 12.11 -36.82
N SER A 59 -17.07 10.93 -36.54
CA SER A 59 -16.73 10.10 -35.39
C SER A 59 -15.24 9.76 -35.41
N GLN A 60 -14.45 10.43 -34.57
CA GLN A 60 -13.11 9.98 -34.27
C GLN A 60 -13.20 8.87 -33.21
N SER A 61 -12.90 7.65 -33.65
CA SER A 61 -12.55 6.52 -32.80
C SER A 61 -11.43 6.93 -31.83
N ALA A 62 -11.64 6.72 -30.53
CA ALA A 62 -10.60 6.91 -29.53
C ALA A 62 -9.43 5.94 -29.81
N PRO A 63 -8.17 6.37 -29.74
CA PRO A 63 -7.04 5.49 -29.99
C PRO A 63 -6.89 4.50 -28.83
N SER A 64 -6.80 3.22 -29.17
CA SER A 64 -6.33 2.15 -28.29
C SER A 64 -4.85 2.39 -28.00
N ILE A 65 -4.51 2.81 -26.77
CA ILE A 65 -3.13 3.15 -26.41
C ILE A 65 -2.44 1.88 -25.89
N GLN A 66 -1.56 1.32 -26.72
CA GLN A 66 -0.53 0.37 -26.30
C GLN A 66 0.61 1.13 -25.61
N LEU A 67 0.88 0.80 -24.36
CA LEU A 67 2.06 1.26 -23.63
C LEU A 67 3.30 0.58 -24.22
N THR A 68 4.11 1.32 -24.99
CA THR A 68 5.37 0.81 -25.52
C THR A 68 6.45 0.87 -24.45
N ALA A 69 6.96 -0.30 -24.04
CA ALA A 69 8.14 -0.43 -23.20
C ALA A 69 9.38 0.08 -23.94
N SER A 70 10.03 1.12 -23.41
CA SER A 70 11.32 1.63 -23.90
C SER A 70 12.45 1.00 -23.08
N SER A 71 13.36 0.30 -23.75
CA SER A 71 14.44 -0.51 -23.19
C SER A 71 15.73 0.28 -22.91
N ASP A 72 15.66 1.44 -22.28
CA ASP A 72 16.86 2.19 -21.88
C ASP A 72 16.75 2.59 -20.40
N ARG A 73 17.59 1.99 -19.53
CA ARG A 73 17.78 2.44 -18.14
C ARG A 73 18.40 3.86 -18.14
N LYS A 74 17.57 4.87 -18.34
CA LYS A 74 17.90 6.27 -17.99
C LYS A 74 17.75 6.43 -16.49
N ALA A 75 18.63 7.25 -15.89
CA ALA A 75 18.55 7.70 -14.50
C ALA A 75 17.10 7.96 -14.08
N LYS A 76 16.71 7.49 -12.87
CA LYS A 76 15.37 7.68 -12.28
C LYS A 76 14.85 9.06 -12.66
N LYS A 77 13.89 9.13 -13.59
CA LYS A 77 13.20 10.38 -13.89
C LYS A 77 12.26 10.65 -12.73
N SER A 78 12.81 11.06 -11.58
CA SER A 78 11.97 11.62 -10.53
C SER A 78 11.33 12.87 -11.10
N ALA A 79 10.00 12.92 -11.09
CA ALA A 79 9.29 14.12 -11.52
C ALA A 79 9.73 15.30 -10.65
N PRO A 80 9.76 16.53 -11.19
CA PRO A 80 10.02 17.72 -10.39
C PRO A 80 9.02 17.82 -9.22
N ARG A 81 9.50 18.34 -8.09
CA ARG A 81 8.70 18.56 -6.88
C ARG A 81 7.67 19.67 -7.10
N ALA A 82 6.49 19.56 -6.48
CA ALA A 82 5.48 20.59 -6.59
C ALA A 82 5.96 21.90 -5.90
N PRO A 83 5.58 23.10 -6.39
CA PRO A 83 6.07 24.39 -5.87
C PRO A 83 5.82 24.67 -4.38
N GLY A 84 4.98 23.87 -3.70
CA GLY A 84 4.67 24.00 -2.27
C GLY A 84 5.41 23.01 -1.36
N GLU A 85 6.12 22.03 -1.92
CA GLU A 85 6.87 21.05 -1.15
C GLU A 85 8.16 21.68 -0.61
N ARG A 86 8.40 21.50 0.69
CA ARG A 86 9.52 22.16 1.39
C ARG A 86 10.58 21.14 1.77
N PRO A 87 11.82 21.26 1.27
CA PRO A 87 12.92 20.46 1.77
C PRO A 87 13.20 20.82 3.23
N LEU A 88 13.55 19.83 4.05
CA LEU A 88 14.10 20.10 5.37
C LEU A 88 15.42 20.86 5.22
N PRO A 89 15.63 21.96 5.95
CA PRO A 89 16.95 22.58 6.08
C PRO A 89 18.00 21.55 6.48
N ALA A 90 19.16 21.60 5.84
CA ALA A 90 20.28 20.75 6.23
C ALA A 90 20.72 21.10 7.65
N PHE A 91 20.76 20.09 8.53
CA PHE A 91 21.33 20.20 9.86
C PHE A 91 22.15 18.94 10.19
N GLY A 92 22.92 19.03 11.27
CA GLY A 92 23.67 17.91 11.80
C GLY A 92 24.08 18.18 13.24
N GLY A 93 24.42 17.12 13.94
CA GLY A 93 24.79 17.19 15.35
C GLY A 93 25.55 15.96 15.79
N ARG A 94 25.99 15.98 17.05
CA ARG A 94 26.51 14.78 17.72
C ARG A 94 25.36 14.06 18.41
N THR A 95 25.29 12.76 18.22
CA THR A 95 24.36 11.91 18.97
C THR A 95 24.81 11.79 20.42
N LEU A 96 23.93 11.33 21.30
CA LEU A 96 24.27 11.00 22.69
C LEU A 96 25.35 9.90 22.82
N ALA A 97 25.51 9.07 21.78
CA ALA A 97 26.56 8.05 21.65
C ALA A 97 27.89 8.61 21.10
N GLY A 98 27.95 9.89 20.74
CA GLY A 98 29.15 10.56 20.27
C GLY A 98 29.40 10.43 18.76
N THR A 99 28.53 9.74 18.02
CA THR A 99 28.58 9.66 16.55
C THR A 99 28.06 10.95 15.91
N ARG A 100 28.54 11.28 14.71
CA ARG A 100 28.04 12.43 13.96
C ARG A 100 26.87 11.98 13.08
N LEU A 101 25.75 12.69 13.15
CA LEU A 101 24.59 12.50 12.28
C LEU A 101 24.33 13.78 11.49
N THR A 102 24.02 13.63 10.21
CA THR A 102 23.75 14.74 9.28
C THR A 102 22.53 14.42 8.45
N MET A 103 21.77 15.42 7.99
CA MET A 103 20.62 15.18 7.12
C MET A 103 20.94 14.39 5.86
N SER A 104 22.13 14.56 5.28
CA SER A 104 22.55 13.77 4.12
C SER A 104 22.62 12.26 4.37
N SER A 105 22.84 11.82 5.61
CA SER A 105 22.87 10.39 5.95
C SER A 105 21.48 9.79 6.14
N LEU A 106 20.42 10.61 6.11
CA LEU A 106 19.03 10.14 6.13
C LEU A 106 18.42 10.10 4.72
N ILE A 107 19.07 10.68 3.72
CA ILE A 107 18.59 10.64 2.33
C ILE A 107 18.65 9.20 1.81
N GLY A 108 17.61 8.80 1.07
CA GLY A 108 17.34 7.42 0.66
C GLY A 108 16.38 6.68 1.60
N GLN A 109 16.10 7.24 2.79
CA GLN A 109 15.14 6.71 3.74
C GLN A 109 14.21 7.82 4.23
N ARG A 110 12.99 7.45 4.63
CA ARG A 110 12.09 8.43 5.24
C ARG A 110 12.59 8.77 6.65
N ALA A 111 12.30 9.96 7.14
CA ALA A 111 12.75 10.41 8.46
C ALA A 111 11.58 10.88 9.33
N MET A 112 11.61 10.53 10.62
CA MET A 112 10.74 11.07 11.66
C MET A 112 11.59 11.76 12.73
N LEU A 113 11.47 13.08 12.83
CA LEU A 113 12.20 13.91 13.76
C LEU A 113 11.34 14.17 15.00
N PHE A 114 11.71 13.62 16.14
CA PHE A 114 11.01 13.79 17.41
C PHE A 114 11.70 14.86 18.26
N PHE A 115 11.13 16.07 18.28
CA PHE A 115 11.58 17.17 19.12
C PHE A 115 10.90 17.11 20.48
N PHE A 116 11.69 17.02 21.55
CA PHE A 116 11.16 16.92 22.91
C PHE A 116 11.98 17.70 23.93
N ASN A 117 11.30 18.34 24.87
CA ASN A 117 11.89 18.76 26.13
C ASN A 117 11.52 17.73 27.22
N PRO A 118 12.51 17.04 27.85
CA PRO A 118 12.27 16.07 28.91
C PRO A 118 11.44 16.56 30.10
N GLU A 119 11.40 17.88 30.31
CA GLU A 119 10.75 18.53 31.44
C GLU A 119 9.36 19.05 31.10
N ALA A 120 8.92 18.90 29.84
CA ALA A 120 7.59 19.30 29.43
C ALA A 120 6.52 18.33 29.92
N GLU A 121 5.36 18.88 30.28
CA GLU A 121 4.17 18.09 30.60
C GLU A 121 3.79 17.20 29.41
N GLY A 122 3.50 15.92 29.68
CA GLY A 122 3.14 14.95 28.65
C GLY A 122 4.30 14.35 27.84
N ALA A 123 5.55 14.82 28.02
CA ALA A 123 6.69 14.36 27.22
C ALA A 123 6.89 12.83 27.29
N GLY A 124 6.72 12.24 28.47
CA GLY A 124 6.85 10.78 28.67
C GLY A 124 5.84 9.97 27.86
N VAL A 125 4.57 10.41 27.80
CA VAL A 125 3.51 9.72 27.03
C VAL A 125 3.84 9.71 25.55
N VAL A 126 4.32 10.84 25.01
CA VAL A 126 4.73 10.94 23.60
C VAL A 126 5.96 10.07 23.34
N ALA A 127 6.92 10.05 24.27
CA ALA A 127 8.12 9.23 24.18
C ALA A 127 7.82 7.74 24.13
N ASP A 128 6.90 7.26 24.98
CA ASP A 128 6.46 5.86 24.98
C ASP A 128 5.81 5.49 23.63
N ALA A 129 4.98 6.36 23.07
CA ALA A 129 4.38 6.15 21.75
C ALA A 129 5.42 6.09 20.61
N VAL A 130 6.43 6.96 20.65
CA VAL A 130 7.52 6.99 19.66
C VAL A 130 8.41 5.75 19.77
N ALA A 131 8.74 5.33 21.00
CA ALA A 131 9.54 4.13 21.25
C ALA A 131 8.82 2.86 20.76
N HIS A 132 7.49 2.78 20.91
CA HIS A 132 6.73 1.64 20.41
C HIS A 132 6.77 1.52 18.88
N ILE A 133 6.70 2.64 18.16
CA ILE A 133 6.78 2.67 16.69
C ILE A 133 8.20 2.39 16.18
N ALA A 134 9.22 2.56 17.03
CA ALA A 134 10.61 2.43 16.63
C ALA A 134 10.98 1.04 16.11
N SER A 135 10.32 -0.03 16.56
CA SER A 135 10.54 -1.38 16.04
C SER A 135 10.21 -1.49 14.55
N GLU A 136 9.20 -0.76 14.06
CA GLU A 136 8.73 -0.86 12.68
C GLU A 136 9.57 -0.09 11.65
N GLN A 137 10.61 0.64 12.10
CA GLN A 137 11.47 1.50 11.27
C GLN A 137 12.05 0.79 10.05
N ASN A 138 12.65 -0.39 10.25
CA ASN A 138 13.38 -1.10 9.20
C ASN A 138 12.41 -1.70 8.18
N ARG A 139 11.31 -2.32 8.65
CA ARG A 139 10.29 -2.95 7.80
C ARG A 139 9.57 -1.94 6.88
N HIS A 140 9.47 -0.67 7.30
CA HIS A 140 8.68 0.35 6.61
C HIS A 140 9.50 1.54 6.07
N ASN A 141 10.82 1.35 5.95
CA ASN A 141 11.78 2.31 5.38
C ASN A 141 11.67 3.72 5.96
N PHE A 142 11.73 3.83 7.29
CA PHE A 142 11.87 5.11 7.96
C PHE A 142 12.86 5.05 9.11
N LYS A 143 13.46 6.19 9.46
CA LYS A 143 14.36 6.35 10.61
C LYS A 143 13.86 7.44 11.54
N ILE A 144 13.90 7.15 12.83
CA ILE A 144 13.57 8.07 13.90
C ILE A 144 14.86 8.74 14.36
N VAL A 145 14.80 10.06 14.55
CA VAL A 145 15.87 10.82 15.20
C VAL A 145 15.23 11.63 16.32
N GLY A 146 15.67 11.39 17.56
CA GLY A 146 15.29 12.22 18.70
C GLY A 146 16.09 13.52 18.71
N ILE A 147 15.48 14.64 19.07
CA ILE A 147 16.13 15.94 19.26
C ILE A 147 15.71 16.50 20.62
N GLY A 148 16.61 16.40 21.59
CA GLY A 148 16.38 16.89 22.96
C GLY A 148 16.58 18.40 23.06
N MET A 149 15.53 19.14 23.41
CA MET A 149 15.51 20.62 23.43
C MET A 149 15.49 21.19 24.85
N GLY A 150 16.14 22.35 25.03
CA GLY A 150 15.91 23.27 26.16
C GLY A 150 16.21 22.73 27.57
N SER A 151 16.81 21.54 27.68
CA SER A 151 17.20 20.88 28.93
C SER A 151 18.72 20.69 28.98
N SER A 152 19.24 19.83 29.85
CA SER A 152 20.66 19.46 29.84
C SER A 152 20.87 18.11 29.17
N ILE A 153 22.05 17.90 28.55
CA ILE A 153 22.41 16.61 27.94
C ILE A 153 22.23 15.42 28.89
N SER A 154 22.49 15.61 30.19
CA SER A 154 22.28 14.59 31.22
C SER A 154 20.80 14.24 31.41
N LYS A 155 19.91 15.23 31.37
CA LYS A 155 18.46 15.00 31.45
C LYS A 155 17.92 14.36 30.18
N VAL A 156 18.37 14.80 29.01
CA VAL A 156 18.01 14.18 27.71
C VAL A 156 18.45 12.71 27.69
N ARG A 157 19.66 12.40 28.15
CA ARG A 157 20.16 11.02 28.25
C ARG A 157 19.35 10.19 29.24
N ALA A 158 19.09 10.70 30.44
CA ALA A 158 18.29 9.99 31.44
C ALA A 158 16.86 9.70 30.93
N PHE A 159 16.26 10.67 30.22
CA PHE A 159 14.95 10.52 29.60
C PHE A 159 14.97 9.44 28.49
N SER A 160 15.97 9.47 27.61
CA SER A 160 16.11 8.50 26.52
C SER A 160 16.28 7.06 27.04
N VAL A 161 17.07 6.87 28.10
CA VAL A 161 17.24 5.56 28.76
C VAL A 161 15.95 5.12 29.44
N LYS A 162 15.26 6.03 30.14
CA LYS A 162 14.01 5.73 30.85
C LYS A 162 12.92 5.21 29.90
N HIS A 163 12.82 5.78 28.70
CA HIS A 163 11.81 5.45 27.70
C HIS A 163 12.32 4.46 26.62
N GLY A 164 13.50 3.85 26.84
CA GLY A 164 13.99 2.76 26.01
C GLY A 164 14.29 3.13 24.56
N PHE A 165 14.78 4.34 24.28
CA PHE A 165 15.10 4.75 22.90
C PHE A 165 16.26 3.92 22.34
N ASP A 166 16.01 3.24 21.23
CA ASP A 166 16.95 2.46 20.43
C ASP A 166 17.42 3.21 19.16
N PHE A 167 16.88 4.41 18.93
CA PHE A 167 17.20 5.28 17.81
C PHE A 167 18.15 6.44 18.21
N PRO A 168 18.88 7.04 17.25
CA PRO A 168 19.82 8.11 17.56
C PRO A 168 19.13 9.37 18.11
N VAL A 169 19.70 9.94 19.17
CA VAL A 169 19.23 11.20 19.78
C VAL A 169 20.30 12.27 19.67
N LEU A 170 19.96 13.41 19.09
CA LEU A 170 20.76 14.63 19.03
C LEU A 170 20.49 15.52 20.25
N ASP A 171 21.55 16.11 20.78
CA ASP A 171 21.45 17.17 21.78
C ASP A 171 21.26 18.53 21.11
N ASP A 172 20.14 19.19 21.37
CA ASP A 172 19.81 20.54 20.94
C ASP A 172 19.53 21.47 22.15
N SER A 173 20.26 21.24 23.26
CA SER A 173 20.21 22.10 24.44
C SER A 173 20.58 23.57 24.14
N ASN A 174 21.31 23.83 23.05
CA ASN A 174 21.69 25.17 22.60
C ASN A 174 20.69 25.78 21.57
N ALA A 175 19.61 25.07 21.26
CA ALA A 175 18.55 25.47 20.34
C ALA A 175 19.01 25.80 18.89
N THR A 176 20.11 25.21 18.42
CA THR A 176 20.60 25.43 17.04
C THR A 176 19.65 24.84 16.01
N ILE A 177 19.20 23.60 16.23
CA ILE A 177 18.35 22.85 15.30
C ILE A 177 16.90 23.34 15.40
N SER A 178 16.38 23.45 16.61
CA SER A 178 15.00 23.90 16.87
C SER A 178 14.74 25.34 16.40
N SER A 179 15.73 26.24 16.52
CA SER A 179 15.61 27.61 15.98
C SER A 179 15.65 27.63 14.45
N LEU A 180 16.52 26.83 13.84
CA LEU A 180 16.60 26.71 12.37
C LEU A 180 15.28 26.26 11.77
N LEU A 181 14.63 25.26 12.41
CA LEU A 181 13.36 24.68 11.97
C LEU A 181 12.13 25.42 12.51
N ARG A 182 12.31 26.46 13.33
CA ARG A 182 11.25 27.27 13.93
C ARG A 182 10.21 26.43 14.68
N ILE A 183 10.68 25.50 15.51
CA ILE A 183 9.84 24.57 16.26
C ILE A 183 8.95 25.35 17.25
N PRO A 184 7.61 25.27 17.16
CA PRO A 184 6.70 26.18 17.86
C PRO A 184 6.41 25.81 19.34
N GLY A 185 7.01 24.76 19.87
CA GLY A 185 6.72 24.29 21.23
C GLY A 185 7.65 23.17 21.70
N PRO A 186 7.47 22.69 22.96
CA PRO A 186 8.39 21.75 23.59
C PRO A 186 8.22 20.30 23.12
N LEU A 187 7.15 19.97 22.39
CA LEU A 187 6.85 18.64 21.84
C LEU A 187 6.33 18.78 20.41
N VAL A 188 7.13 18.33 19.45
CA VAL A 188 6.80 18.39 18.02
C VAL A 188 7.36 17.16 17.32
N ILE A 189 6.58 16.56 16.43
CA ILE A 189 7.08 15.52 15.53
C ILE A 189 6.98 16.01 14.08
N LEU A 190 8.08 15.91 13.33
CA LEU A 190 8.12 16.21 11.89
C LEU A 190 8.44 14.94 11.11
N GLY A 191 7.85 14.80 9.92
CA GLY A 191 8.15 13.73 8.98
C GLY A 191 8.76 14.26 7.69
N ALA A 192 9.66 13.49 7.09
CA ALA A 192 10.18 13.73 5.74
C ALA A 192 10.27 12.45 4.91
N ASP A 193 10.20 12.60 3.60
CA ASP A 193 10.37 11.50 2.65
C ASP A 193 11.85 11.19 2.36
N ALA A 194 12.11 10.20 1.50
CA ALA A 194 13.45 9.72 1.16
C ALA A 194 14.34 10.77 0.45
N GLU A 195 13.75 11.83 -0.13
CA GLU A 195 14.52 12.94 -0.70
C GLU A 195 14.68 14.11 0.28
N GLY A 196 14.18 13.98 1.52
CA GLY A 196 14.31 14.98 2.59
C GLY A 196 13.25 16.08 2.56
N TYR A 197 12.11 15.88 1.87
CA TYR A 197 11.01 16.84 1.84
C TYR A 197 10.01 16.57 2.96
N MET A 198 9.54 17.63 3.63
CA MET A 198 8.58 17.50 4.73
C MET A 198 7.25 16.93 4.25
N THR A 199 6.79 15.87 4.92
CA THR A 199 5.54 15.16 4.60
C THR A 199 4.45 15.39 5.64
N PHE A 200 4.81 15.58 6.92
CA PHE A 200 3.85 15.90 7.98
C PHE A 200 4.50 16.66 9.14
N ALA A 201 3.66 17.31 9.95
CA ALA A 201 4.04 17.95 11.20
C ALA A 201 2.91 17.81 12.24
N HIS A 202 3.28 17.39 13.45
CA HIS A 202 2.39 17.30 14.59
C HIS A 202 2.88 18.22 15.71
N PRO A 203 2.33 19.45 15.81
CA PRO A 203 2.62 20.35 16.91
C PRO A 203 1.73 20.03 18.13
N GLY A 204 2.34 19.59 19.23
CA GLY A 204 1.64 19.28 20.48
C GLY A 204 0.78 18.01 20.46
N PHE A 205 0.53 17.46 21.65
CA PHE A 205 -0.21 16.21 21.86
C PHE A 205 -1.14 16.36 23.07
N ASP A 206 -2.34 15.76 23.02
CA ASP A 206 -3.22 15.67 24.18
C ASP A 206 -2.85 14.44 25.00
N THR A 207 -2.15 14.66 26.10
CA THR A 207 -1.57 13.58 26.93
C THR A 207 -2.37 13.32 28.20
N ARG A 208 -3.55 13.91 28.33
CA ARG A 208 -4.39 13.84 29.56
C ARG A 208 -5.34 12.65 29.57
N GLN A 209 -5.50 11.98 28.43
CA GLN A 209 -6.37 10.82 28.28
C GLN A 209 -5.68 9.56 28.80
N GLU A 210 -6.46 8.63 29.36
CA GLU A 210 -5.95 7.37 29.92
C GLU A 210 -5.15 6.56 28.90
N ASP A 211 -5.57 6.59 27.63
CA ASP A 211 -4.95 5.85 26.52
C ASP A 211 -4.19 6.75 25.52
N ALA A 212 -3.67 7.88 26.01
CA ALA A 212 -3.05 8.90 25.15
C ALA A 212 -1.87 8.34 24.32
N ALA A 213 -1.05 7.44 24.86
CA ALA A 213 0.10 6.88 24.14
C ALA A 213 -0.34 6.08 22.90
N ASN A 214 -1.36 5.24 23.00
CA ASN A 214 -1.86 4.48 21.86
C ASN A 214 -2.50 5.40 20.80
N SER A 215 -3.29 6.39 21.22
CA SER A 215 -3.87 7.38 20.29
C SER A 215 -2.80 8.19 19.54
N ILE A 216 -1.73 8.58 20.22
CA ILE A 216 -0.56 9.23 19.60
C ILE A 216 0.12 8.26 18.65
N GLY A 217 0.30 7.00 19.06
CA GLY A 217 0.85 5.92 18.25
C GLY A 217 0.11 5.77 16.93
N GLU A 218 -1.20 5.53 16.97
CA GLU A 218 -2.07 5.40 15.80
C GLU A 218 -1.99 6.60 14.86
N ARG A 219 -1.96 7.82 15.42
CA ARG A 219 -1.78 9.04 14.62
C ARG A 219 -0.44 9.03 13.87
N LEU A 220 0.64 8.61 14.52
CA LEU A 220 1.97 8.53 13.92
C LEU A 220 2.05 7.40 12.88
N ARG A 221 1.48 6.22 13.16
CA ARG A 221 1.36 5.11 12.20
C ARG A 221 0.69 5.59 10.90
N LYS A 222 -0.42 6.32 11.02
CA LYS A 222 -1.15 6.90 9.88
C LYS A 222 -0.30 7.90 9.10
N SER A 223 0.38 8.83 9.79
CA SER A 223 1.27 9.81 9.13
C SER A 223 2.47 9.15 8.45
N LEU A 224 2.96 8.05 9.01
CA LEU A 224 3.99 7.20 8.43
C LEU A 224 3.44 6.24 7.36
N ARG A 225 2.13 6.22 7.09
CA ARG A 225 1.47 5.32 6.14
C ARG A 225 1.75 3.84 6.42
N LEU A 226 1.85 3.47 7.70
CA LEU A 226 2.01 2.08 8.12
C LEU A 226 0.69 1.31 7.93
N PRO A 227 0.72 0.00 7.63
CA PRO A 227 -0.49 -0.82 7.55
C PRO A 227 -1.28 -0.81 8.87
N ASP A 228 -2.60 -0.84 8.78
CA ASP A 228 -3.45 -1.03 9.97
C ASP A 228 -3.20 -2.43 10.55
N GLN A 229 -2.99 -2.50 11.87
CA GLN A 229 -2.71 -3.75 12.59
C GLN A 229 -3.98 -4.54 12.95
N SER A 230 -5.16 -3.92 12.86
CA SER A 230 -6.43 -4.57 13.18
C SER A 230 -7.09 -5.12 11.92
N VAL A 231 -7.24 -6.44 11.85
CA VAL A 231 -8.11 -7.08 10.86
C VAL A 231 -9.49 -7.17 11.50
N ALA A 232 -10.46 -6.42 10.97
CA ALA A 232 -11.81 -6.42 11.51
C ALA A 232 -12.44 -7.82 11.37
N VAL A 233 -12.59 -8.52 12.49
CA VAL A 233 -13.32 -9.79 12.59
C VAL A 233 -14.81 -9.46 12.63
N GLY A 234 -15.36 -9.01 11.50
CA GLY A 234 -16.72 -8.47 11.44
C GLY A 234 -17.45 -8.70 10.11
N PRO A 235 -18.74 -8.31 10.05
CA PRO A 235 -19.47 -8.20 8.80
C PRO A 235 -18.70 -7.35 7.78
N LEU A 236 -18.78 -7.70 6.50
CA LEU A 236 -18.09 -6.94 5.45
C LEU A 236 -18.60 -5.49 5.36
N LEU A 237 -19.87 -5.26 5.68
CA LEU A 237 -20.46 -3.94 5.81
C LEU A 237 -20.88 -3.73 7.25
N GLU A 238 -20.02 -3.02 7.98
CA GLU A 238 -20.30 -2.54 9.32
C GLU A 238 -20.02 -1.04 9.35
N TYR A 239 -21.01 -0.26 9.75
CA TYR A 239 -20.89 1.19 9.88
C TYR A 239 -20.91 1.55 11.37
N PRO A 240 -19.97 2.40 11.83
CA PRO A 240 -19.95 2.79 13.23
C PRO A 240 -21.20 3.61 13.58
N GLN A 241 -21.75 3.35 14.77
CA GLN A 241 -22.82 4.17 15.33
C GLN A 241 -22.28 5.55 15.68
N ALA A 242 -23.05 6.60 15.34
CA ALA A 242 -22.70 7.96 15.71
C ALA A 242 -22.71 8.12 17.24
N PRO A 243 -21.60 8.52 17.88
CA PRO A 243 -21.57 8.69 19.33
C PRO A 243 -22.60 9.71 19.81
N HIS A 244 -23.37 9.35 20.83
CA HIS A 244 -24.33 10.26 21.45
C HIS A 244 -23.60 11.30 22.30
N PHE A 245 -24.09 12.54 22.26
CA PHE A 245 -23.58 13.64 23.09
C PHE A 245 -24.70 14.59 23.49
N LYS A 246 -24.44 15.35 24.54
CA LYS A 246 -25.30 16.46 24.97
C LYS A 246 -24.48 17.74 24.96
N THR A 247 -25.09 18.81 24.49
CA THR A 247 -24.47 20.14 24.52
C THR A 247 -25.53 21.23 24.51
N LYS A 248 -25.17 22.45 24.14
CA LYS A 248 -26.07 23.58 24.02
C LYS A 248 -25.92 24.23 22.66
N TYR A 249 -27.04 24.72 22.16
CA TYR A 249 -27.04 25.71 21.11
C TYR A 249 -26.33 26.98 21.57
N ILE A 250 -25.91 27.79 20.60
CA ILE A 250 -25.27 29.09 20.85
C ILE A 250 -26.16 30.06 21.66
N GLY A 251 -27.47 29.83 21.67
CA GLY A 251 -28.45 30.56 22.49
C GLY A 251 -28.56 30.09 23.95
N GLY A 252 -27.93 28.96 24.29
CA GLY A 252 -27.97 28.35 25.64
C GLY A 252 -28.95 27.19 25.78
N GLU A 253 -29.87 27.01 24.83
CA GLU A 253 -30.83 25.90 24.84
C GLU A 253 -30.12 24.55 24.80
N PRO A 254 -30.54 23.57 25.62
CA PRO A 254 -29.95 22.24 25.63
C PRO A 254 -30.22 21.50 24.32
N PHE A 255 -29.30 20.60 23.96
CA PHE A 255 -29.39 19.71 22.82
C PHE A 255 -28.93 18.32 23.22
N ASP A 256 -29.69 17.30 22.82
CA ASP A 256 -29.37 15.89 23.00
C ASP A 256 -29.38 15.19 21.64
N PHE A 257 -28.23 14.67 21.22
CA PHE A 257 -28.11 14.02 19.91
C PHE A 257 -28.97 12.74 19.80
N SER A 258 -29.30 12.10 20.92
CA SER A 258 -30.14 10.88 20.92
C SER A 258 -31.55 11.11 20.38
N GLU A 259 -32.04 12.35 20.38
CA GLU A 259 -33.35 12.74 19.81
C GLU A 259 -33.37 12.70 18.26
N GLN A 260 -32.23 12.42 17.62
CA GLN A 260 -32.07 12.30 16.18
C GLN A 260 -32.25 10.87 15.67
N SER A 261 -32.53 9.93 16.56
CA SER A 261 -32.80 8.54 16.18
C SER A 261 -33.94 8.44 15.17
N GLY A 262 -33.74 7.67 14.09
CA GLY A 262 -34.71 7.53 13.01
C GLY A 262 -34.63 8.61 11.93
N LYS A 263 -33.78 9.63 12.07
CA LYS A 263 -33.64 10.72 11.09
C LYS A 263 -32.26 10.71 10.43
N PRO A 264 -32.17 10.81 9.09
CA PRO A 264 -30.89 11.05 8.46
C PRO A 264 -30.32 12.40 8.91
N THR A 265 -29.02 12.46 9.12
CA THR A 265 -28.35 13.63 9.72
C THR A 265 -27.06 13.94 8.98
N VAL A 266 -26.80 15.23 8.78
CA VAL A 266 -25.50 15.76 8.38
C VAL A 266 -24.90 16.44 9.60
N LEU A 267 -23.89 15.82 10.21
CA LEU A 267 -23.15 16.42 11.31
C LEU A 267 -21.91 17.11 10.75
N ILE A 268 -21.68 18.38 11.10
CA ILE A 268 -20.52 19.15 10.64
C ILE A 268 -19.82 19.89 11.80
N PHE A 269 -18.53 19.64 12.01
CA PHE A 269 -17.68 20.47 12.85
C PHE A 269 -17.08 21.61 12.03
N PHE A 270 -17.17 22.84 12.51
CA PHE A 270 -16.75 24.01 11.75
C PHE A 270 -16.11 25.13 12.58
N LEU A 271 -15.42 26.03 11.88
CA LEU A 271 -15.00 27.33 12.40
C LEU A 271 -15.65 28.44 11.58
N HIS A 272 -16.24 29.43 12.25
CA HIS A 272 -16.91 30.55 11.59
C HIS A 272 -15.98 31.44 10.74
N THR A 273 -14.66 31.31 10.92
CA THR A 273 -13.62 32.01 10.15
C THR A 273 -13.03 31.17 9.02
N CYS A 274 -13.42 29.90 8.87
CA CYS A 274 -12.84 28.99 7.87
C CYS A 274 -13.59 29.09 6.52
N PRO A 275 -12.92 29.49 5.42
CA PRO A 275 -13.55 29.57 4.09
C PRO A 275 -14.09 28.23 3.58
N HIS A 276 -13.36 27.14 3.80
CA HIS A 276 -13.78 25.79 3.42
C HIS A 276 -15.08 25.37 4.13
N CYS A 277 -15.24 25.74 5.42
CA CYS A 277 -16.48 25.52 6.15
C CYS A 277 -17.64 26.30 5.53
N HIS A 278 -17.40 27.54 5.08
CA HIS A 278 -18.44 28.34 4.45
C HIS A 278 -18.90 27.73 3.11
N HIS A 279 -17.99 27.20 2.31
CA HIS A 279 -18.33 26.55 1.04
C HIS A 279 -19.20 25.30 1.28
N ALA A 280 -18.82 24.45 2.24
CA ALA A 280 -19.61 23.29 2.65
C ALA A 280 -21.02 23.68 3.14
N LEU A 281 -21.12 24.67 4.04
CA LEU A 281 -22.40 25.10 4.58
C LEU A 281 -23.30 25.75 3.52
N LYS A 282 -22.75 26.53 2.59
CA LYS A 282 -23.50 27.07 1.43
C LYS A 282 -24.01 25.96 0.52
N PHE A 283 -23.21 24.91 0.32
CA PHE A 283 -23.65 23.73 -0.41
C PHE A 283 -24.87 23.08 0.28
N PHE A 284 -24.78 22.81 1.59
CA PHE A 284 -25.89 22.19 2.33
C PHE A 284 -27.16 23.06 2.34
N GLN A 285 -27.02 24.38 2.52
CA GLN A 285 -28.13 25.34 2.41
C GLN A 285 -28.91 25.16 1.10
N LYS A 286 -28.18 25.03 -0.03
CA LYS A 286 -28.77 24.92 -1.36
C LYS A 286 -29.36 23.54 -1.65
N HIS A 287 -28.75 22.48 -1.12
CA HIS A 287 -29.06 21.11 -1.52
C HIS A 287 -30.04 20.39 -0.59
N LEU A 288 -30.04 20.67 0.72
CA LEU A 288 -31.03 20.11 1.64
C LEU A 288 -32.45 20.61 1.31
N ALA A 289 -32.59 21.87 0.89
CA ALA A 289 -33.87 22.44 0.46
C ALA A 289 -34.49 21.75 -0.76
N LYS A 290 -33.71 20.95 -1.52
CA LYS A 290 -34.18 20.21 -2.70
C LYS A 290 -34.66 18.80 -2.37
N ILE A 291 -34.41 18.33 -1.15
CA ILE A 291 -34.86 17.02 -0.68
C ILE A 291 -36.27 17.19 -0.08
N PRO A 292 -37.20 16.27 -0.35
CA PRO A 292 -38.53 16.25 0.28
C PRO A 292 -38.43 16.37 1.81
N GLU A 293 -39.36 17.11 2.42
CA GLU A 293 -39.27 17.47 3.83
C GLU A 293 -39.28 16.26 4.77
N ASP A 294 -40.04 15.23 4.43
CA ASP A 294 -40.15 13.96 5.16
C ASP A 294 -38.87 13.11 5.11
N LYS A 295 -38.00 13.35 4.13
CA LYS A 295 -36.73 12.64 3.92
C LYS A 295 -35.50 13.50 4.15
N ARG A 296 -35.69 14.79 4.42
CA ARG A 296 -34.62 15.78 4.46
C ARG A 296 -33.69 15.50 5.64
N PRO A 297 -32.38 15.31 5.40
CA PRO A 297 -31.43 15.18 6.50
C PRO A 297 -31.38 16.42 7.39
N GLU A 298 -31.33 16.24 8.70
CA GLU A 298 -31.16 17.32 9.67
C GLU A 298 -29.69 17.80 9.67
N LEU A 299 -29.45 19.10 9.57
CA LEU A 299 -28.10 19.67 9.63
C LEU A 299 -27.75 20.04 11.08
N ILE A 300 -26.81 19.31 11.66
CA ILE A 300 -26.26 19.57 12.99
C ILE A 300 -24.86 20.14 12.83
N ALA A 301 -24.68 21.41 13.19
CA ALA A 301 -23.41 22.11 13.01
C ALA A 301 -22.79 22.52 14.36
N ILE A 302 -21.61 21.99 14.67
CA ILE A 302 -20.90 22.21 15.93
C ILE A 302 -19.74 23.18 15.70
N SER A 303 -19.77 24.32 16.38
CA SER A 303 -18.67 25.29 16.35
C SER A 303 -17.55 24.86 17.31
N LEU A 304 -16.33 24.71 16.79
CA LEU A 304 -15.14 24.47 17.62
C LEU A 304 -14.66 25.73 18.36
N GLN A 305 -15.29 26.88 18.11
CA GLN A 305 -14.98 28.12 18.80
C GLN A 305 -16.06 28.49 19.82
N ASN A 306 -15.62 28.74 21.05
CA ASN A 306 -16.50 28.93 22.21
C ASN A 306 -16.80 30.41 22.52
N ARG A 307 -16.87 31.26 21.49
CA ARG A 307 -17.25 32.69 21.61
C ARG A 307 -18.57 32.94 20.87
N PRO A 308 -19.74 32.80 21.54
CA PRO A 308 -21.05 32.89 20.89
C PRO A 308 -21.28 34.13 20.02
N SER A 309 -20.84 35.31 20.47
CA SER A 309 -21.02 36.55 19.70
C SER A 309 -20.17 36.56 18.42
N ALA A 310 -18.94 36.04 18.47
CA ALA A 310 -18.06 35.97 17.30
C ALA A 310 -18.62 35.00 16.24
N VAL A 311 -19.07 33.81 16.68
CA VAL A 311 -19.65 32.80 15.80
C VAL A 311 -20.92 33.34 15.12
N ARG A 312 -21.86 33.93 15.88
CA ARG A 312 -23.08 34.54 15.31
C ARG A 312 -22.78 35.63 14.28
N ASN A 313 -21.87 36.55 14.62
CA ASN A 313 -21.50 37.64 13.72
C ASN A 313 -20.81 37.12 12.45
N GLY A 314 -19.91 36.14 12.58
CA GLY A 314 -19.23 35.52 11.45
C GLY A 314 -20.18 34.80 10.50
N LEU A 315 -21.11 33.99 11.02
CA LEU A 315 -22.12 33.32 10.20
C LEU A 315 -23.04 34.31 9.50
N LYS A 316 -23.48 35.37 10.19
CA LYS A 316 -24.31 36.43 9.58
C LYS A 316 -23.56 37.14 8.45
N ALA A 317 -22.30 37.51 8.66
CA ALA A 317 -21.46 38.15 7.65
C ALA A 317 -21.22 37.25 6.43
N ALA A 318 -21.14 35.93 6.62
CA ALA A 318 -20.98 34.95 5.55
C ALA A 318 -22.30 34.56 4.83
N GLY A 319 -23.46 35.07 5.28
CA GLY A 319 -24.77 34.71 4.75
C GLY A 319 -25.28 33.32 5.18
N LEU A 320 -24.77 32.78 6.29
CA LEU A 320 -24.98 31.42 6.78
C LEU A 320 -25.93 31.35 8.00
N GLY A 321 -26.98 32.17 8.01
CA GLY A 321 -27.94 32.25 9.13
C GLY A 321 -29.10 31.26 9.08
N PHE A 322 -28.98 30.17 8.31
CA PHE A 322 -30.10 29.23 8.05
C PHE A 322 -30.18 28.07 9.07
N PHE A 323 -29.22 27.97 9.99
CA PHE A 323 -29.15 26.94 11.02
C PHE A 323 -28.72 27.55 12.37
N ASN A 324 -28.97 26.83 13.47
CA ASN A 324 -28.57 27.23 14.81
C ASN A 324 -27.37 26.38 15.27
N PRO A 325 -26.16 26.95 15.41
CA PRO A 325 -24.97 26.17 15.75
C PRO A 325 -24.97 25.72 17.20
N LEU A 326 -24.41 24.54 17.43
CA LEU A 326 -24.04 24.02 18.75
C LEU A 326 -22.63 24.46 19.13
N LEU A 327 -22.31 24.41 20.42
CA LEU A 327 -20.98 24.69 20.95
C LEU A 327 -20.32 23.40 21.45
N ASP A 328 -18.99 23.38 21.47
CA ASP A 328 -18.20 22.32 22.08
C ASP A 328 -17.17 22.91 23.07
N PRO A 329 -17.64 23.42 24.22
CA PRO A 329 -16.79 24.01 25.25
C PRO A 329 -15.91 22.95 25.91
N GLY A 330 -14.71 22.77 25.38
CA GLY A 330 -13.75 21.75 25.86
C GLY A 330 -13.24 20.83 24.77
N GLN A 331 -13.85 20.85 23.57
CA GLN A 331 -13.55 19.95 22.45
C GLN A 331 -13.81 18.46 22.78
N GLU A 332 -14.70 18.19 23.74
CA GLU A 332 -15.04 16.83 24.18
C GLU A 332 -15.80 16.09 23.08
N ILE A 333 -16.70 16.78 22.36
CA ILE A 333 -17.47 16.18 21.27
C ILE A 333 -16.55 15.94 20.06
N ALA A 334 -15.68 16.91 19.76
CA ALA A 334 -14.65 16.75 18.74
C ALA A 334 -13.76 15.52 19.05
N GLN A 335 -13.32 15.34 20.30
CA GLN A 335 -12.57 14.15 20.70
C GLN A 335 -13.38 12.86 20.57
N LEU A 336 -14.64 12.88 21.00
CA LEU A 336 -15.54 11.73 20.90
C LEU A 336 -15.74 11.26 19.45
N TYR A 337 -15.78 12.20 18.51
CA TYR A 337 -15.84 11.92 17.07
C TYR A 337 -14.46 11.72 16.44
N GLY A 338 -13.37 11.66 17.20
CA GLY A 338 -12.02 11.43 16.70
C GLY A 338 -11.51 12.55 15.77
N LEU A 339 -11.83 13.81 16.06
CA LEU A 339 -11.39 14.97 15.28
C LEU A 339 -9.88 15.21 15.47
N ALA A 340 -9.06 14.57 14.64
CA ALA A 340 -7.60 14.74 14.65
C ALA A 340 -7.06 15.68 13.56
N GLY A 341 -7.93 16.23 12.72
CA GLY A 341 -7.62 16.97 11.50
C GLY A 341 -8.22 18.39 11.41
N GLY A 342 -8.38 18.89 10.17
CA GLY A 342 -8.91 20.22 9.88
C GLY A 342 -10.43 20.23 9.68
N VAL A 343 -11.02 21.41 9.83
CA VAL A 343 -12.45 21.65 9.54
C VAL A 343 -12.67 22.13 8.09
N PRO A 344 -13.82 21.84 7.46
CA PRO A 344 -14.97 21.15 8.02
C PRO A 344 -14.73 19.63 8.14
N ASP A 345 -15.21 19.03 9.22
CA ASP A 345 -15.34 17.57 9.31
C ASP A 345 -16.83 17.23 9.24
N ILE A 346 -17.22 16.41 8.27
CA ILE A 346 -18.62 16.18 7.91
C ILE A 346 -18.89 14.69 8.02
N SER A 347 -19.87 14.29 8.83
CA SER A 347 -20.37 12.92 8.93
C SER A 347 -21.78 12.83 8.33
N MET A 348 -21.97 11.87 7.42
CA MET A 348 -23.25 11.51 6.82
C MET A 348 -23.83 10.33 7.59
N ILE A 349 -24.91 10.60 8.31
CA ILE A 349 -25.52 9.65 9.24
C ILE A 349 -26.87 9.24 8.65
N ASN A 350 -27.10 7.94 8.50
CA ASN A 350 -28.38 7.44 7.98
C ASN A 350 -29.46 7.42 9.09
N ALA A 351 -30.70 7.09 8.73
CA ALA A 351 -31.81 7.02 9.70
C ALA A 351 -31.60 6.00 10.83
N LYS A 352 -30.69 5.03 10.68
CA LYS A 352 -30.34 4.05 11.72
C LYS A 352 -29.31 4.59 12.73
N GLY A 353 -28.79 5.81 12.54
CA GLY A 353 -27.73 6.37 13.39
C GLY A 353 -26.32 5.95 12.97
N GLU A 354 -26.16 5.27 11.83
CA GLU A 354 -24.86 4.80 11.33
C GLU A 354 -24.15 5.91 10.55
N ILE A 355 -22.86 6.14 10.83
CA ILE A 355 -22.01 7.02 10.01
C ILE A 355 -21.60 6.23 8.76
N ILE A 356 -22.27 6.49 7.64
CA ILE A 356 -22.02 5.77 6.38
C ILE A 356 -20.94 6.42 5.50
N TYR A 357 -20.55 7.65 5.84
CA TYR A 357 -19.48 8.39 5.18
C TYR A 357 -19.00 9.55 6.04
N ARG A 358 -17.70 9.86 5.96
CA ARG A 358 -17.08 11.00 6.62
C ARG A 358 -16.12 11.71 5.66
N SER A 359 -16.16 13.03 5.63
CA SER A 359 -15.23 13.89 4.87
C SER A 359 -14.50 14.83 5.81
N GLN A 360 -13.18 14.95 5.62
CA GLN A 360 -12.33 15.91 6.32
C GLN A 360 -11.81 16.95 5.34
N GLY A 361 -12.16 18.21 5.57
CA GLY A 361 -11.95 19.32 4.64
C GLY A 361 -13.06 19.47 3.60
N TRP A 362 -12.86 20.45 2.70
CA TRP A 362 -13.75 20.71 1.57
C TRP A 362 -12.96 21.14 0.32
N ARG A 363 -13.17 20.39 -0.77
CA ARG A 363 -12.56 20.54 -2.10
C ARG A 363 -13.66 20.88 -3.10
N ASP A 364 -13.67 22.12 -3.57
CA ASP A 364 -14.75 22.65 -4.43
C ASP A 364 -14.88 21.89 -5.75
N GLU A 365 -13.80 21.32 -6.26
CA GLU A 365 -13.77 20.56 -7.50
C GLU A 365 -14.39 19.15 -7.38
N ARG A 366 -14.63 18.67 -6.16
CA ARG A 366 -14.94 17.26 -5.91
C ARG A 366 -16.08 17.01 -4.93
N ASP A 367 -15.98 17.57 -3.73
CA ASP A 367 -16.89 17.26 -2.63
C ASP A 367 -18.35 17.66 -2.92
N PRO A 368 -18.69 18.71 -3.69
CA PRO A 368 -20.09 18.98 -4.05
C PRO A 368 -20.79 17.81 -4.75
N SER A 369 -20.11 17.11 -5.66
CA SER A 369 -20.68 15.96 -6.36
C SER A 369 -20.87 14.78 -5.41
N LEU A 370 -19.82 14.45 -4.65
CA LEU A 370 -19.83 13.32 -3.72
C LEU A 370 -20.84 13.52 -2.58
N MET A 371 -20.87 14.71 -1.96
CA MET A 371 -21.85 15.03 -0.92
C MET A 371 -23.27 14.98 -1.45
N ARG A 372 -23.52 15.38 -2.71
CA ARG A 372 -24.86 15.27 -3.30
C ARG A 372 -25.30 13.83 -3.48
N MET A 373 -24.37 12.94 -3.82
CA MET A 373 -24.63 11.50 -3.93
C MET A 373 -24.92 10.90 -2.55
N TYR A 374 -24.13 11.23 -1.53
CA TYR A 374 -24.37 10.75 -0.17
C TYR A 374 -25.63 11.34 0.47
N LEU A 375 -25.96 12.61 0.23
CA LEU A 375 -27.21 13.22 0.66
C LEU A 375 -28.41 12.45 0.10
N ALA A 376 -28.39 12.09 -1.18
CA ALA A 376 -29.43 11.26 -1.77
C ALA A 376 -29.45 9.86 -1.14
N ARG A 377 -28.28 9.27 -0.85
CA ARG A 377 -28.19 7.95 -0.20
C ARG A 377 -28.78 7.94 1.22
N ILE A 378 -28.40 8.88 2.10
CA ILE A 378 -28.96 8.92 3.47
C ILE A 378 -30.43 9.32 3.50
N ALA A 379 -30.89 10.08 2.50
CA ALA A 379 -32.30 10.44 2.34
C ALA A 379 -33.13 9.33 1.65
N GLU A 380 -32.54 8.18 1.31
CA GLU A 380 -33.20 7.10 0.57
C GLU A 380 -33.87 7.58 -0.73
N GLU A 381 -33.19 8.48 -1.43
CA GLU A 381 -33.56 9.04 -2.72
C GLU A 381 -32.73 8.41 -3.85
N ARG A 382 -33.17 8.61 -5.09
CA ARG A 382 -32.40 8.17 -6.26
C ARG A 382 -31.05 8.90 -6.29
N ILE A 383 -29.96 8.13 -6.15
CA ILE A 383 -28.60 8.66 -6.20
C ILE A 383 -28.28 9.15 -7.63
N PRO A 384 -27.95 10.45 -7.82
CA PRO A 384 -27.51 10.94 -9.13
C PRO A 384 -26.08 10.45 -9.41
N MET A 385 -25.81 9.86 -10.57
CA MET A 385 -24.46 9.42 -10.95
C MET A 385 -23.59 10.61 -11.38
N LEU A 386 -22.86 11.21 -10.45
CA LEU A 386 -22.06 12.42 -10.66
C LEU A 386 -20.56 12.09 -10.77
N LEU A 387 -20.23 11.28 -11.78
CA LEU A 387 -18.85 10.85 -12.06
C LEU A 387 -18.09 11.85 -12.94
N SER A 388 -16.76 11.79 -12.91
CA SER A 388 -15.92 12.63 -13.76
C SER A 388 -16.10 12.26 -15.23
N LYS A 389 -16.60 13.20 -16.05
CA LYS A 389 -16.85 12.96 -17.49
C LYS A 389 -15.57 12.79 -18.32
N LYS A 390 -14.49 13.44 -17.90
CA LYS A 390 -13.23 13.55 -18.65
C LYS A 390 -12.01 13.16 -17.83
N GLY A 391 -12.20 12.74 -16.58
CA GLY A 391 -11.15 12.37 -15.63
C GLY A 391 -11.46 11.03 -14.98
N TYR A 392 -10.80 10.77 -13.86
CA TYR A 392 -11.06 9.65 -12.97
C TYR A 392 -11.85 10.15 -11.75
N ALA A 393 -12.69 9.30 -11.18
CA ALA A 393 -13.57 9.65 -10.06
C ALA A 393 -12.97 9.27 -8.69
N GLY A 394 -12.24 8.16 -8.63
CA GLY A 394 -11.81 7.52 -7.39
C GLY A 394 -12.86 6.56 -6.81
N ASN A 395 -12.42 5.73 -5.87
CA ASN A 395 -13.18 4.57 -5.39
C ASN A 395 -14.34 4.95 -4.46
N ASP A 396 -14.17 5.97 -3.63
CA ASP A 396 -15.18 6.50 -2.72
C ASP A 396 -16.46 6.97 -3.44
N VAL A 397 -16.36 7.44 -4.69
CA VAL A 397 -17.54 7.78 -5.50
C VAL A 397 -18.31 6.51 -5.90
N CYS A 398 -17.60 5.42 -6.18
CA CYS A 398 -18.19 4.11 -6.47
C CYS A 398 -18.84 3.50 -5.22
N ALA A 399 -18.22 3.69 -4.05
CA ALA A 399 -18.69 3.21 -2.75
C ALA A 399 -20.08 3.73 -2.37
N VAL A 400 -20.52 4.87 -2.95
CA VAL A 400 -21.88 5.40 -2.73
C VAL A 400 -22.96 4.43 -3.22
N CYS A 401 -22.75 3.73 -4.33
CA CYS A 401 -23.73 2.76 -4.87
C CYS A 401 -23.29 1.31 -4.68
N HIS A 402 -21.98 1.06 -4.59
CA HIS A 402 -21.37 -0.27 -4.52
C HIS A 402 -20.60 -0.48 -3.20
N PRO A 403 -21.27 -0.35 -2.02
CA PRO A 403 -20.58 -0.43 -0.74
C PRO A 403 -19.93 -1.80 -0.51
N THR A 404 -20.60 -2.89 -0.88
CA THR A 404 -20.07 -4.25 -0.72
C THR A 404 -18.81 -4.47 -1.57
N GLN A 405 -18.81 -3.99 -2.82
CA GLN A 405 -17.64 -4.09 -3.69
C GLN A 405 -16.49 -3.25 -3.15
N ASN A 406 -16.74 -2.01 -2.70
CA ASN A 406 -15.73 -1.16 -2.08
C ASN A 406 -15.12 -1.83 -0.84
N ALA A 407 -15.96 -2.32 0.09
CA ALA A 407 -15.48 -2.98 1.30
C ALA A 407 -14.65 -4.25 0.98
N SER A 408 -15.06 -5.03 -0.02
CA SER A 408 -14.24 -6.17 -0.45
C SER A 408 -12.92 -5.76 -1.11
N TRP A 409 -12.87 -4.61 -1.79
CA TRP A 409 -11.64 -4.06 -2.37
C TRP A 409 -10.68 -3.56 -1.30
N GLU A 410 -11.18 -2.91 -0.24
CA GLU A 410 -10.38 -2.41 0.89
C GLU A 410 -9.58 -3.53 1.60
N LEU A 411 -10.06 -4.78 1.53
CA LEU A 411 -9.34 -5.95 2.05
C LEU A 411 -8.17 -6.40 1.18
N THR A 412 -8.09 -5.95 -0.07
CA THR A 412 -7.06 -6.41 -1.02
C THR A 412 -5.80 -5.56 -0.93
N ARG A 413 -4.65 -6.15 -1.29
CA ARG A 413 -3.39 -5.39 -1.47
C ARG A 413 -3.48 -4.28 -2.52
N HIS A 414 -4.47 -4.33 -3.41
CA HIS A 414 -4.69 -3.24 -4.36
C HIS A 414 -5.10 -1.95 -3.66
N ALA A 415 -5.80 -2.02 -2.52
CA ALA A 415 -6.20 -0.84 -1.74
C ALA A 415 -5.06 -0.16 -0.99
N THR A 416 -3.91 -0.84 -0.85
CA THR A 416 -2.70 -0.33 -0.22
C THR A 416 -1.50 -0.32 -1.18
N ALA A 417 -1.73 -0.46 -2.48
CA ALA A 417 -0.65 -0.59 -3.46
C ALA A 417 0.33 0.58 -3.40
N TYR A 418 -0.12 1.83 -3.27
CA TYR A 418 0.79 2.97 -3.27
C TYR A 418 1.66 3.03 -2.00
N SER A 419 1.17 2.53 -0.85
CA SER A 419 1.97 2.51 0.38
C SER A 419 3.15 1.53 0.30
N THR A 420 3.09 0.52 -0.57
CA THR A 420 4.25 -0.34 -0.84
C THR A 420 5.37 0.44 -1.51
N LEU A 421 5.05 1.39 -2.39
CA LEU A 421 6.07 2.26 -2.99
C LEU A 421 6.71 3.16 -1.95
N VAL A 422 5.90 3.75 -1.05
CA VAL A 422 6.40 4.57 0.07
C VAL A 422 7.30 3.76 1.00
N THR A 423 6.92 2.51 1.29
CA THR A 423 7.73 1.56 2.05
C THR A 423 9.05 1.23 1.36
N HIS A 424 9.16 1.46 0.05
CA HIS A 424 10.37 1.18 -0.71
C HIS A 424 11.09 2.45 -1.22
N GLY A 425 10.63 3.65 -0.86
CA GLY A 425 11.21 4.90 -1.38
C GLY A 425 11.05 5.06 -2.89
N GLU A 426 10.05 4.41 -3.49
CA GLU A 426 9.76 4.42 -4.93
C GLU A 426 8.49 5.17 -5.30
N GLU A 427 7.90 5.91 -4.37
CA GLU A 427 6.66 6.66 -4.57
C GLU A 427 6.77 7.80 -5.61
N ARG A 428 7.98 8.06 -6.12
CA ARG A 428 8.27 9.03 -7.18
C ARG A 428 8.86 8.42 -8.44
N ASP A 429 9.01 7.10 -8.50
CA ASP A 429 9.43 6.42 -9.72
C ASP A 429 8.22 6.24 -10.63
N GLY A 430 8.17 6.97 -11.75
CA GLY A 430 7.06 6.91 -12.71
C GLY A 430 6.79 5.52 -13.28
N GLU A 431 7.81 4.65 -13.36
CA GLU A 431 7.62 3.26 -13.79
C GLU A 431 6.79 2.50 -12.75
N CYS A 432 7.15 2.60 -11.47
CA CYS A 432 6.44 1.99 -10.36
C CYS A 432 5.04 2.60 -10.16
N VAL A 433 4.97 3.93 -10.15
CA VAL A 433 3.73 4.68 -9.91
C VAL A 433 2.68 4.32 -10.96
N SER A 434 3.07 4.09 -12.22
CA SER A 434 2.16 3.71 -13.30
C SER A 434 1.26 2.51 -12.99
N CYS A 435 1.77 1.55 -12.21
CA CYS A 435 1.07 0.33 -11.84
C CYS A 435 0.36 0.41 -10.46
N HIS A 436 0.63 1.45 -9.67
CA HIS A 436 0.22 1.56 -8.27
C HIS A 436 -0.80 2.68 -8.00
N VAL A 437 -1.28 3.36 -9.05
CA VAL A 437 -2.25 4.46 -8.97
C VAL A 437 -3.31 4.36 -10.07
N VAL A 438 -4.36 5.16 -9.93
CA VAL A 438 -5.41 5.29 -10.94
C VAL A 438 -5.00 6.30 -12.02
N GLY A 439 -4.82 5.83 -13.25
CA GLY A 439 -4.69 6.69 -14.44
C GLY A 439 -3.42 7.54 -14.48
N PHE A 440 -2.27 6.97 -14.12
CA PHE A 440 -0.99 7.69 -14.13
C PHE A 440 -0.72 8.38 -15.49
N ASP A 441 -0.38 9.67 -15.44
CA ASP A 441 -0.12 10.54 -16.59
C ASP A 441 -1.24 10.58 -17.65
N GLN A 442 -2.44 10.12 -17.30
CA GLN A 442 -3.64 10.27 -18.12
C GLN A 442 -4.40 11.55 -17.75
N PRO A 443 -5.13 12.18 -18.69
CA PRO A 443 -5.95 13.36 -18.40
C PRO A 443 -6.90 13.13 -17.23
N GLY A 444 -6.73 13.94 -16.18
CA GLY A 444 -7.53 13.88 -14.95
C GLY A 444 -7.23 12.70 -14.02
N GLY A 445 -6.18 11.91 -14.28
CA GLY A 445 -5.70 10.83 -13.43
C GLY A 445 -4.65 11.30 -12.41
N PHE A 446 -3.96 10.34 -11.79
CA PHE A 446 -2.87 10.62 -10.85
C PHE A 446 -1.66 11.22 -11.58
N SER A 447 -0.98 12.17 -10.93
CA SER A 447 0.26 12.77 -11.43
C SER A 447 1.19 13.09 -10.26
N LEU A 448 2.50 13.02 -10.48
CA LEU A 448 3.49 13.37 -9.44
C LEU A 448 3.59 14.87 -9.17
N GLU A 449 3.23 15.72 -10.14
CA GLU A 449 3.24 17.18 -9.99
C GLU A 449 2.05 17.68 -9.16
N SER A 450 0.92 16.99 -9.25
CA SER A 450 -0.30 17.29 -8.51
C SER A 450 -0.93 15.98 -8.01
N PRO A 451 -0.34 15.34 -6.99
CA PRO A 451 -0.82 14.07 -6.48
C PRO A 451 -2.20 14.25 -5.86
N LYS A 452 -3.12 13.36 -6.24
CA LYS A 452 -4.51 13.35 -5.75
C LYS A 452 -4.69 12.11 -4.88
N PRO A 453 -4.81 12.24 -3.54
CA PRO A 453 -4.88 11.09 -2.65
C PRO A 453 -5.99 10.08 -2.98
N HIS A 454 -7.12 10.53 -3.52
CA HIS A 454 -8.24 9.66 -3.90
C HIS A 454 -8.00 8.83 -5.17
N LEU A 455 -6.87 9.05 -5.85
CA LEU A 455 -6.40 8.28 -7.01
C LEU A 455 -5.14 7.47 -6.68
N GLU A 456 -4.66 7.52 -5.44
CA GLU A 456 -3.64 6.57 -4.97
C GLU A 456 -4.22 5.16 -4.95
N ASN A 457 -3.33 4.17 -5.07
CA ASN A 457 -3.62 2.75 -5.07
C ASN A 457 -4.23 2.23 -6.39
N VAL A 458 -4.29 0.90 -6.52
CA VAL A 458 -4.96 0.25 -7.65
C VAL A 458 -6.45 0.25 -7.35
N GLY A 459 -7.18 1.15 -8.01
CA GLY A 459 -8.60 1.39 -7.76
C GLY A 459 -9.55 0.68 -8.71
N CYS A 460 -10.84 0.94 -8.54
CA CYS A 460 -11.91 0.39 -9.37
C CYS A 460 -11.66 0.68 -10.86
N GLU A 461 -11.17 1.89 -11.16
CA GLU A 461 -10.99 2.37 -12.52
C GLU A 461 -9.76 1.78 -13.24
N ASN A 462 -8.89 1.03 -12.53
CA ASN A 462 -7.83 0.22 -13.15
C ASN A 462 -8.38 -1.07 -13.78
N CYS A 463 -9.43 -1.66 -13.19
CA CYS A 463 -10.01 -2.93 -13.64
C CYS A 463 -11.30 -2.76 -14.45
N HIS A 464 -12.08 -1.73 -14.17
CA HIS A 464 -13.39 -1.50 -14.80
C HIS A 464 -13.38 -0.34 -15.82
N GLY A 465 -12.21 0.24 -16.05
CA GLY A 465 -12.05 1.44 -16.87
C GLY A 465 -12.58 2.70 -16.18
N ARG A 466 -12.54 3.82 -16.90
CA ARG A 466 -12.90 5.13 -16.35
C ARG A 466 -14.39 5.19 -16.00
N GLY A 467 -14.71 5.86 -14.91
CA GLY A 467 -16.08 5.96 -14.42
C GLY A 467 -17.02 6.77 -15.32
N GLY A 468 -16.54 7.61 -16.24
CA GLY A 468 -17.41 8.51 -17.03
C GLY A 468 -17.35 8.28 -18.55
N PRO A 469 -18.52 8.10 -19.23
CA PRO A 469 -19.84 7.77 -18.69
C PRO A 469 -19.92 6.30 -18.24
N HIS A 470 -20.51 6.00 -17.07
CA HIS A 470 -20.29 4.75 -16.31
C HIS A 470 -20.45 3.44 -17.09
N LEU A 471 -19.48 2.54 -16.86
CA LEU A 471 -19.00 1.46 -17.75
C LEU A 471 -18.29 2.02 -18.99
N SER A 472 -16.99 1.76 -19.09
CA SER A 472 -16.24 1.93 -20.33
C SER A 472 -16.47 0.67 -21.17
N PRO A 473 -17.49 0.61 -22.07
CA PRO A 473 -17.90 -0.63 -22.72
C PRO A 473 -16.76 -1.27 -23.53
N ASP A 474 -15.88 -0.43 -24.07
CA ASP A 474 -14.73 -0.87 -24.86
C ASP A 474 -13.52 -1.29 -24.00
N PHE A 475 -13.52 -0.99 -22.69
CA PHE A 475 -12.38 -1.29 -21.81
C PHE A 475 -12.16 -2.79 -21.60
N LEU A 476 -13.24 -3.57 -21.61
CA LEU A 476 -13.23 -5.04 -21.53
C LEU A 476 -13.80 -5.65 -22.82
N ALA A 477 -13.52 -5.05 -23.97
CA ALA A 477 -14.04 -5.49 -25.27
C ALA A 477 -13.63 -6.94 -25.63
N ASP A 478 -12.55 -7.45 -25.03
CA ASP A 478 -12.08 -8.84 -25.14
C ASP A 478 -12.86 -9.83 -24.25
N GLY A 479 -13.85 -9.34 -23.50
CA GLY A 479 -14.81 -10.16 -22.75
C GLY A 479 -14.35 -10.62 -21.37
N GLY A 480 -13.22 -10.12 -20.83
CA GLY A 480 -12.74 -10.52 -19.51
C GLY A 480 -11.70 -9.60 -18.88
N TYR A 481 -11.39 -9.84 -17.60
CA TYR A 481 -10.46 -8.99 -16.82
C TYR A 481 -8.97 -9.33 -17.04
N ALA A 482 -8.64 -10.37 -17.83
CA ALA A 482 -7.26 -10.82 -17.98
C ALA A 482 -6.34 -9.75 -18.57
N SER A 483 -6.82 -9.00 -19.57
CA SER A 483 -6.09 -7.87 -20.16
C SER A 483 -5.88 -6.72 -19.17
N ALA A 484 -6.89 -6.43 -18.33
CA ALA A 484 -6.76 -5.43 -17.28
C ALA A 484 -5.70 -5.81 -16.24
N CYS A 485 -5.64 -7.08 -15.83
CA CYS A 485 -4.61 -7.57 -14.91
C CYS A 485 -3.21 -7.49 -15.53
N ALA A 486 -3.08 -7.86 -16.82
CA ALA A 486 -1.81 -7.91 -17.52
C ALA A 486 -1.18 -6.52 -17.79
N GLN A 487 -1.90 -5.42 -17.53
CA GLN A 487 -1.32 -4.07 -17.60
C GLN A 487 -0.22 -3.85 -16.56
N CYS A 488 -0.31 -4.52 -15.40
CA CYS A 488 0.68 -4.46 -14.33
C CYS A 488 1.29 -5.84 -14.03
N HIS A 489 0.53 -6.92 -14.18
CA HIS A 489 0.99 -8.28 -13.90
C HIS A 489 1.56 -8.96 -15.15
N ASP A 490 2.81 -8.64 -15.45
CA ASP A 490 3.58 -9.25 -16.54
C ASP A 490 4.81 -10.02 -16.02
N LYS A 491 5.60 -10.56 -16.95
CA LYS A 491 6.84 -11.32 -16.66
C LYS A 491 7.96 -10.46 -16.04
N LYS A 492 7.86 -9.13 -16.08
CA LYS A 492 8.83 -8.18 -15.54
C LYS A 492 8.49 -7.77 -14.11
N HIS A 493 7.21 -7.56 -13.83
CA HIS A 493 6.73 -6.94 -12.59
C HIS A 493 6.05 -7.93 -11.63
N SER A 494 5.61 -9.10 -12.10
CA SER A 494 4.89 -10.08 -11.25
C SER A 494 5.27 -11.52 -11.57
N LEU A 495 6.29 -12.05 -10.88
CA LEU A 495 6.65 -13.46 -10.98
C LEU A 495 5.52 -14.37 -10.48
N GLY A 496 5.32 -15.50 -11.17
CA GLY A 496 4.34 -16.52 -10.77
C GLY A 496 2.88 -16.06 -10.86
N PHE A 497 2.60 -14.93 -11.52
CA PHE A 497 1.21 -14.52 -11.76
C PHE A 497 0.51 -15.48 -12.70
N ASP A 498 -0.59 -16.04 -12.21
CA ASP A 498 -1.53 -16.84 -12.98
C ASP A 498 -2.94 -16.27 -12.79
N PHE A 499 -3.55 -15.81 -13.87
CA PHE A 499 -4.84 -15.11 -13.78
C PHE A 499 -5.92 -15.96 -13.08
N ALA A 500 -6.00 -17.25 -13.40
CA ALA A 500 -7.06 -18.13 -12.88
C ALA A 500 -6.92 -18.35 -11.37
N THR A 501 -5.70 -18.52 -10.88
CA THR A 501 -5.40 -18.74 -9.46
C THR A 501 -5.53 -17.45 -8.64
N PHE A 502 -5.27 -16.29 -9.25
CA PHE A 502 -5.27 -15.00 -8.54
C PHE A 502 -6.64 -14.30 -8.55
N LEU A 503 -7.49 -14.53 -9.56
CA LEU A 503 -8.80 -13.88 -9.67
C LEU A 503 -9.68 -14.03 -8.41
N PRO A 504 -9.74 -15.18 -7.72
CA PRO A 504 -10.51 -15.30 -6.48
C PRO A 504 -10.03 -14.39 -5.35
N ASN A 505 -8.81 -13.84 -5.40
CA ASN A 505 -8.25 -12.94 -4.38
C ASN A 505 -8.71 -11.48 -4.55
N VAL A 506 -9.32 -11.14 -5.69
CA VAL A 506 -9.80 -9.78 -5.99
C VAL A 506 -11.28 -9.76 -6.39
N SER A 507 -11.88 -10.93 -6.60
CA SER A 507 -13.31 -11.05 -6.92
C SER A 507 -14.18 -10.59 -5.76
N HIS A 508 -14.95 -9.52 -5.98
CA HIS A 508 -15.88 -8.99 -5.00
C HIS A 508 -16.86 -10.05 -4.49
N ALA A 509 -17.40 -10.87 -5.38
CA ALA A 509 -18.36 -11.92 -5.02
C ALA A 509 -17.70 -13.03 -4.19
N ALA A 510 -16.47 -13.44 -4.55
CA ALA A 510 -15.75 -14.47 -3.81
C ALA A 510 -15.40 -13.98 -2.39
N ILE A 511 -14.94 -12.74 -2.25
CA ILE A 511 -14.57 -12.14 -0.95
C ILE A 511 -15.82 -11.91 -0.08
N ALA A 512 -16.89 -11.37 -0.68
CA ALA A 512 -18.14 -11.12 0.04
C ALA A 512 -18.84 -12.40 0.50
N GLY A 513 -18.61 -13.52 -0.19
CA GLY A 513 -19.15 -14.84 0.17
C GLY A 513 -18.43 -15.55 1.32
N LEU A 514 -17.26 -15.06 1.75
CA LEU A 514 -16.54 -15.63 2.89
C LEU A 514 -17.22 -15.30 4.24
N SER A 515 -17.00 -16.14 5.26
CA SER A 515 -17.37 -15.76 6.63
C SER A 515 -16.44 -14.65 7.16
N PRO A 516 -16.83 -13.91 8.21
CA PRO A 516 -15.96 -12.96 8.89
C PRO A 516 -14.59 -13.55 9.27
N GLU A 517 -14.58 -14.78 9.80
CA GLU A 517 -13.37 -15.48 10.24
C GLU A 517 -12.52 -15.88 9.04
N ALA A 518 -13.12 -16.42 7.97
CA ALA A 518 -12.40 -16.78 6.76
C ALA A 518 -11.83 -15.55 6.03
N ARG A 519 -12.51 -14.39 6.08
CA ARG A 519 -11.92 -13.11 5.64
C ARG A 519 -10.77 -12.71 6.54
N ALA A 520 -10.98 -12.74 7.86
CA ALA A 520 -9.97 -12.35 8.82
C ALA A 520 -8.71 -13.19 8.64
N GLU A 521 -8.82 -14.52 8.54
CA GLU A 521 -7.69 -15.43 8.28
C GLU A 521 -7.02 -15.15 6.93
N ARG A 522 -7.81 -15.04 5.84
CA ARG A 522 -7.29 -14.85 4.49
C ARG A 522 -6.56 -13.52 4.30
N PHE A 523 -6.95 -12.49 5.05
CA PHE A 523 -6.40 -11.14 4.98
C PHE A 523 -5.68 -10.70 6.27
N ALA A 524 -5.50 -11.62 7.24
CA ALA A 524 -4.88 -11.38 8.57
C ALA A 524 -3.49 -10.81 8.42
N GLU A 525 -2.75 -11.44 7.52
CA GLU A 525 -1.51 -10.93 7.01
C GLU A 525 -1.83 -10.44 5.60
N ASN A 526 -1.64 -9.17 5.33
CA ASN A 526 -1.35 -8.72 3.97
C ASN A 526 -0.02 -9.35 3.54
N GLY A 527 -0.04 -10.67 3.38
CA GLY A 527 1.03 -11.63 3.56
C GLY A 527 0.60 -12.94 2.91
N PHE A 528 0.02 -12.87 1.71
CA PHE A 528 0.07 -14.00 0.81
C PHE A 528 1.53 -14.45 0.75
N LYS A 529 1.86 -15.59 1.33
CA LYS A 529 3.06 -16.36 1.01
C LYS A 529 2.91 -16.80 -0.45
N ARG A 530 3.11 -15.85 -1.36
CA ARG A 530 3.18 -16.16 -2.78
C ARG A 530 4.40 -17.04 -2.93
N ASN A 531 4.23 -18.19 -3.57
CA ASN A 531 5.37 -18.86 -4.17
C ASN A 531 5.83 -17.96 -5.32
N LEU A 532 6.77 -17.06 -5.01
CA LEU A 532 7.29 -16.06 -5.94
C LEU A 532 8.03 -16.71 -7.12
N LEU A 533 8.50 -17.94 -6.91
CA LEU A 533 9.24 -18.72 -7.89
C LEU A 533 8.34 -19.80 -8.51
N PRO A 534 8.52 -20.15 -9.79
CA PRO A 534 7.80 -21.24 -10.45
C PRO A 534 7.76 -22.53 -9.62
N THR A 535 6.64 -23.24 -9.66
CA THR A 535 6.37 -24.44 -8.84
C THR A 535 6.38 -25.75 -9.62
N THR A 536 6.54 -25.69 -10.94
CA THR A 536 6.32 -26.82 -11.86
C THR A 536 7.59 -27.57 -12.25
N ALA A 537 8.70 -27.35 -11.55
CA ALA A 537 10.02 -27.90 -11.85
C ALA A 537 10.72 -28.36 -10.57
N ASP A 538 11.54 -29.40 -10.69
CA ASP A 538 12.39 -29.92 -9.61
C ASP A 538 13.63 -29.03 -9.43
N TYR A 539 14.02 -28.84 -8.16
CA TYR A 539 15.33 -28.29 -7.82
C TYR A 539 16.42 -29.32 -8.17
N VAL A 540 17.55 -28.85 -8.68
CA VAL A 540 18.68 -29.69 -9.11
C VAL A 540 19.98 -29.41 -8.37
N GLY A 541 20.01 -28.37 -7.54
CA GLY A 541 21.18 -27.93 -6.78
C GLY A 541 22.11 -27.00 -7.57
N SER A 542 22.96 -26.28 -6.83
CA SER A 542 23.88 -25.29 -7.41
C SER A 542 24.98 -25.94 -8.24
N ASP A 543 25.39 -27.17 -7.91
CA ASP A 543 26.51 -27.84 -8.59
C ASP A 543 26.18 -28.10 -10.09
N ALA A 544 24.89 -28.30 -10.41
CA ALA A 544 24.43 -28.46 -11.80
C ALA A 544 24.67 -27.21 -12.66
N CYS A 545 24.79 -26.02 -12.04
CA CYS A 545 24.98 -24.74 -12.74
C CYS A 545 26.45 -24.46 -13.09
N GLN A 546 27.39 -25.05 -12.35
CA GLN A 546 28.81 -24.69 -12.39
C GLN A 546 29.46 -24.84 -13.77
N SER A 547 29.12 -25.91 -14.51
CA SER A 547 29.77 -26.23 -15.79
C SER A 547 29.55 -25.18 -16.88
N CYS A 548 28.43 -24.47 -16.83
CA CYS A 548 28.07 -23.43 -17.81
C CYS A 548 28.26 -22.01 -17.25
N HIS A 549 28.15 -21.83 -15.93
CA HIS A 549 28.20 -20.53 -15.24
C HIS A 549 29.38 -20.43 -14.25
N LEU A 550 30.60 -20.67 -14.75
CA LEU A 550 31.81 -20.74 -13.91
C LEU A 550 32.10 -19.45 -13.14
N ALA A 551 31.91 -18.29 -13.77
CA ALA A 551 32.19 -16.99 -13.15
C ALA A 551 31.17 -16.69 -12.04
N GLU A 552 29.89 -16.87 -12.34
CA GLU A 552 28.80 -16.64 -11.40
C GLU A 552 28.88 -17.61 -10.20
N PHE A 553 29.20 -18.88 -10.44
CA PHE A 553 29.39 -19.87 -9.38
C PHE A 553 30.57 -19.50 -8.46
N ALA A 554 31.68 -19.00 -9.00
CA ALA A 554 32.82 -18.56 -8.20
C ALA A 554 32.47 -17.35 -7.31
N THR A 555 31.71 -16.38 -7.84
CA THR A 555 31.22 -15.24 -7.05
C THR A 555 30.28 -15.70 -5.94
N TRP A 556 29.25 -16.49 -6.26
CA TRP A 556 28.30 -17.01 -5.28
C TRP A 556 28.99 -17.86 -4.20
N GLY A 557 29.94 -18.72 -4.58
CA GLY A 557 30.66 -19.60 -3.66
C GLY A 557 31.49 -18.88 -2.59
N SER A 558 31.79 -17.59 -2.78
CA SER A 558 32.45 -16.73 -1.79
C SER A 558 31.49 -15.96 -0.88
N SER A 559 30.19 -16.07 -1.11
CA SER A 559 29.16 -15.30 -0.41
C SER A 559 28.66 -16.00 0.87
N PRO A 560 28.09 -15.25 1.83
CA PRO A 560 27.42 -15.83 3.00
C PRO A 560 26.30 -16.82 2.64
N HIS A 561 25.62 -16.65 1.49
CA HIS A 561 24.56 -17.56 1.04
C HIS A 561 25.07 -18.98 0.78
N ALA A 562 26.27 -19.12 0.19
CA ALA A 562 26.90 -20.43 0.00
C ALA A 562 27.31 -21.10 1.33
N HIS A 563 27.37 -20.33 2.41
CA HIS A 563 27.77 -20.76 3.76
C HIS A 563 26.64 -20.60 4.80
N SER A 564 25.38 -20.53 4.35
CA SER A 564 24.24 -20.18 5.21
C SER A 564 24.04 -21.13 6.40
N LEU A 565 24.32 -22.42 6.27
CA LEU A 565 24.19 -23.36 7.39
C LEU A 565 25.30 -23.22 8.45
N THR A 566 26.42 -22.57 8.13
CA THR A 566 27.50 -22.39 9.10
C THR A 566 27.04 -21.57 10.30
N SER A 567 26.19 -20.55 10.10
CA SER A 567 25.62 -19.77 11.21
C SER A 567 24.62 -20.57 12.05
N LEU A 568 23.79 -21.40 11.41
CA LEU A 568 22.87 -22.29 12.16
C LEU A 568 23.62 -23.33 12.98
N ALA A 569 24.74 -23.85 12.46
CA ALA A 569 25.58 -24.80 13.19
C ALA A 569 26.17 -24.18 14.44
N THR A 570 26.60 -22.91 14.39
CA THR A 570 27.11 -22.20 15.57
C THR A 570 26.06 -21.96 16.65
N GLU A 571 24.78 -21.93 16.28
CA GLU A 571 23.66 -21.75 17.21
C GLU A 571 22.94 -23.07 17.58
N ASN A 572 23.43 -24.22 17.09
CA ASN A 572 22.79 -25.52 17.26
C ASN A 572 21.32 -25.56 16.73
N LYS A 573 21.06 -24.85 15.62
CA LYS A 573 19.74 -24.73 14.96
C LYS A 573 19.67 -25.42 13.59
N THR A 574 20.60 -26.31 13.27
CA THR A 574 20.67 -26.97 11.95
C THR A 574 19.52 -27.94 11.65
N ASN A 575 18.67 -28.24 12.64
CA ASN A 575 17.48 -29.08 12.49
C ASN A 575 16.18 -28.30 12.71
N ASP A 576 16.26 -26.97 12.83
CA ASP A 576 15.11 -26.11 13.05
C ASP A 576 14.44 -25.82 11.69
N GLY A 577 13.21 -26.30 11.49
CA GLY A 577 12.50 -26.18 10.22
C GLY A 577 12.23 -24.72 9.80
N ASP A 578 12.01 -23.83 10.75
CA ASP A 578 11.77 -22.41 10.48
C ASP A 578 13.08 -21.74 10.00
N CYS A 579 14.21 -22.09 10.60
CA CYS A 579 15.52 -21.63 10.17
C CYS A 579 15.91 -22.23 8.80
N LEU A 580 15.65 -23.52 8.59
CA LEU A 580 15.98 -24.22 7.34
C LEU A 580 15.20 -23.68 6.14
N ALA A 581 14.00 -23.11 6.35
CA ALA A 581 13.23 -22.44 5.31
C ALA A 581 14.00 -21.28 4.63
N CYS A 582 14.85 -20.58 5.39
CA CYS A 582 15.67 -19.47 4.88
C CYS A 582 17.13 -19.86 4.59
N HIS A 583 17.64 -20.92 5.22
CA HIS A 583 19.05 -21.31 5.14
C HIS A 583 19.33 -22.48 4.19
N THR A 584 18.32 -23.03 3.51
CA THR A 584 18.47 -24.10 2.52
C THR A 584 17.79 -23.77 1.19
N THR A 585 18.06 -24.58 0.16
CA THR A 585 17.47 -24.41 -1.16
C THR A 585 16.17 -25.21 -1.26
N GLY A 586 15.04 -24.51 -1.36
CA GLY A 586 13.75 -25.14 -1.63
C GLY A 586 13.24 -26.05 -0.50
N TYR A 587 13.40 -25.64 0.77
CA TYR A 587 12.95 -26.41 1.95
C TYR A 587 11.53 -26.97 1.80
N GLY A 588 11.40 -28.30 1.92
CA GLY A 588 10.13 -29.02 1.80
C GLY A 588 9.51 -29.03 0.40
N ARG A 589 10.20 -28.52 -0.62
CA ARG A 589 9.73 -28.49 -2.02
C ARG A 589 10.26 -29.68 -2.82
N GLN A 590 9.58 -30.01 -3.92
CA GLN A 590 9.94 -31.11 -4.79
C GLN A 590 11.35 -30.92 -5.38
N GLY A 591 12.25 -31.90 -5.14
CA GLY A 591 13.66 -31.83 -5.51
C GLY A 591 14.52 -30.93 -4.61
N GLY A 592 13.91 -30.12 -3.74
CA GLY A 592 14.61 -29.22 -2.81
C GLY A 592 15.05 -29.92 -1.53
N PHE A 593 15.59 -29.15 -0.58
CA PHE A 593 16.02 -29.68 0.72
C PHE A 593 14.83 -30.33 1.44
N PRO A 594 14.88 -31.62 1.82
CA PRO A 594 13.72 -32.28 2.40
C PRO A 594 13.42 -31.73 3.81
N ALA A 595 12.14 -31.67 4.19
CA ALA A 595 11.73 -31.16 5.50
C ALA A 595 12.39 -31.91 6.68
N GLU A 596 12.55 -33.23 6.51
CA GLU A 596 13.23 -34.14 7.43
C GLU A 596 14.67 -34.47 6.99
N GLY A 597 15.27 -33.57 6.19
CA GLY A 597 16.57 -33.77 5.56
C GLY A 597 17.76 -33.57 6.49
N ASP A 598 18.79 -34.38 6.33
CA ASP A 598 20.10 -34.18 6.97
C ASP A 598 21.03 -33.38 6.04
N ALA A 599 21.58 -32.28 6.54
CA ALA A 599 22.52 -31.42 5.81
C ALA A 599 23.69 -32.20 5.20
N ASN A 600 24.17 -33.26 5.86
CA ASN A 600 25.29 -34.07 5.35
C ASN A 600 24.90 -34.94 4.15
N ARG A 601 23.61 -35.26 3.99
CA ARG A 601 23.08 -36.09 2.90
C ARG A 601 22.61 -35.26 1.71
N HIS A 602 22.43 -33.95 1.91
CA HIS A 602 21.91 -33.00 0.93
C HIS A 602 22.83 -31.79 0.76
N VAL A 603 24.15 -32.00 0.77
CA VAL A 603 25.18 -30.93 0.81
C VAL A 603 24.95 -29.83 -0.23
N ASP A 604 24.51 -30.17 -1.45
CA ASP A 604 24.25 -29.18 -2.51
C ASP A 604 23.03 -28.29 -2.22
N LEU A 605 22.02 -28.83 -1.54
CA LEU A 605 20.77 -28.13 -1.17
C LEU A 605 20.83 -27.54 0.24
N ALA A 606 21.82 -27.95 1.05
CA ALA A 606 22.06 -27.54 2.43
C ALA A 606 22.75 -26.16 2.53
N ARG A 607 22.25 -25.21 1.73
CA ARG A 607 22.75 -23.84 1.59
C ARG A 607 21.73 -22.99 0.85
N VAL A 608 21.87 -21.67 0.88
CA VAL A 608 21.12 -20.77 -0.01
C VAL A 608 21.80 -20.80 -1.39
N GLY A 609 21.31 -21.69 -2.25
CA GLY A 609 21.84 -21.97 -3.58
C GLY A 609 21.29 -21.07 -4.68
N CYS A 610 21.75 -21.27 -5.92
CA CYS A 610 21.32 -20.47 -7.08
C CYS A 610 19.78 -20.45 -7.21
N GLU A 611 19.16 -21.59 -6.98
CA GLU A 611 17.72 -21.79 -7.16
C GLU A 611 16.87 -21.13 -6.04
N SER A 612 17.48 -20.65 -4.95
CA SER A 612 16.78 -19.82 -3.94
C SER A 612 16.38 -18.45 -4.49
N CYS A 613 17.13 -17.91 -5.47
CA CYS A 613 16.80 -16.65 -6.13
C CYS A 613 16.24 -16.85 -7.55
N HIS A 614 16.73 -17.87 -8.26
CA HIS A 614 16.42 -18.11 -9.67
C HIS A 614 15.23 -19.08 -9.88
N GLY A 615 14.83 -19.83 -8.86
CA GLY A 615 13.82 -20.89 -8.95
C GLY A 615 14.39 -22.22 -9.45
N PRO A 616 13.55 -23.29 -9.53
CA PRO A 616 14.01 -24.63 -9.84
C PRO A 616 14.53 -24.79 -11.27
N GLY A 617 15.66 -25.48 -11.44
CA GLY A 617 16.47 -25.50 -12.65
C GLY A 617 16.35 -26.73 -13.53
N SER A 618 15.57 -27.76 -13.16
CA SER A 618 15.44 -29.01 -13.94
C SER A 618 15.11 -28.80 -15.42
N ASN A 619 14.17 -27.90 -15.72
CA ASN A 619 13.84 -27.54 -17.10
C ASN A 619 14.99 -26.81 -17.82
N HIS A 620 15.80 -26.03 -17.09
CA HIS A 620 16.93 -25.30 -17.64
C HIS A 620 18.10 -26.22 -17.99
N VAL A 621 18.39 -27.24 -17.17
CA VAL A 621 19.51 -28.15 -17.42
C VAL A 621 19.18 -29.28 -18.41
N ALA A 622 17.89 -29.57 -18.62
CA ALA A 622 17.45 -30.65 -19.51
C ALA A 622 18.00 -30.54 -20.94
N GLU A 623 18.34 -31.69 -21.55
CA GLU A 623 18.85 -31.75 -22.92
C GLU A 623 17.77 -31.29 -23.93
N GLY A 624 18.16 -30.47 -24.90
CA GLY A 624 17.24 -29.95 -25.92
C GLY A 624 16.20 -28.92 -25.42
N SER A 625 16.22 -28.54 -24.13
CA SER A 625 15.32 -27.53 -23.59
C SER A 625 15.68 -26.11 -24.03
N ALA A 626 14.67 -25.25 -24.13
CA ALA A 626 14.88 -23.81 -24.28
C ALA A 626 15.53 -23.27 -23.00
N LYS A 627 16.73 -22.71 -23.11
CA LYS A 627 17.48 -22.17 -21.95
C LYS A 627 16.94 -20.82 -21.48
N LEU A 628 16.43 -20.02 -22.42
CA LEU A 628 15.83 -18.72 -22.12
C LEU A 628 14.43 -18.90 -21.55
N GLY A 629 14.17 -18.31 -20.38
CA GLY A 629 12.86 -18.33 -19.72
C GLY A 629 12.51 -19.62 -18.98
N SER A 630 13.41 -20.60 -18.92
CA SER A 630 13.24 -21.82 -18.12
C SER A 630 13.64 -21.65 -16.65
N ILE A 631 14.31 -20.56 -16.31
CA ILE A 631 14.68 -20.13 -14.96
C ILE A 631 14.59 -18.60 -14.90
N ILE A 632 14.39 -18.02 -13.71
CA ILE A 632 14.27 -16.57 -13.55
C ILE A 632 15.63 -15.92 -13.81
N SER A 633 15.69 -14.98 -14.75
CA SER A 633 16.78 -14.01 -14.82
C SER A 633 16.41 -12.82 -13.95
N LEU A 634 17.30 -12.36 -13.07
CA LEU A 634 17.04 -11.19 -12.22
C LEU A 634 17.40 -9.88 -12.93
N GLY A 635 18.23 -9.92 -13.98
CA GLY A 635 18.73 -8.72 -14.65
C GLY A 635 17.68 -7.91 -15.42
N ASP A 636 16.57 -8.55 -15.83
CA ASP A 636 15.46 -7.93 -16.55
C ASP A 636 14.23 -7.66 -15.66
N LYS A 637 14.34 -7.93 -14.35
CA LYS A 637 13.25 -7.74 -13.38
C LYS A 637 13.32 -6.37 -12.74
N CYS A 638 12.17 -5.85 -12.35
CA CYS A 638 12.10 -4.63 -11.55
C CYS A 638 12.64 -4.92 -10.15
N ASP A 639 13.61 -4.11 -9.71
CA ASP A 639 14.27 -4.26 -8.41
C ASP A 639 13.24 -4.25 -7.28
N SER A 640 12.35 -3.26 -7.31
CA SER A 640 11.38 -3.04 -6.23
C SER A 640 10.18 -3.97 -6.26
N CYS A 641 9.74 -4.39 -7.46
CA CYS A 641 8.57 -5.26 -7.58
C CYS A 641 8.90 -6.74 -7.40
N VAL A 642 10.09 -7.17 -7.83
CA VAL A 642 10.44 -8.59 -7.94
C VAL A 642 11.63 -8.95 -7.08
N ILE A 643 12.75 -8.23 -7.22
CA ILE A 643 14.00 -8.60 -6.53
C ILE A 643 13.83 -8.44 -5.02
N LEU A 644 13.22 -7.33 -4.57
CA LEU A 644 12.90 -7.11 -3.15
C LEU A 644 12.03 -8.22 -2.56
N GLN A 645 11.08 -8.77 -3.32
CA GLN A 645 10.21 -9.83 -2.82
C GLN A 645 10.98 -11.14 -2.61
N ILE A 646 11.95 -11.43 -3.48
CA ILE A 646 12.82 -12.61 -3.35
C ILE A 646 13.73 -12.45 -2.13
N CYS A 647 14.34 -11.28 -1.92
CA CYS A 647 15.18 -11.04 -0.75
C CYS A 647 14.35 -11.06 0.56
N GLY A 648 13.20 -10.39 0.55
CA GLY A 648 12.32 -10.23 1.70
C GLY A 648 11.57 -11.49 2.14
N SER A 649 11.72 -12.63 1.44
CA SER A 649 11.21 -13.91 1.95
C SER A 649 12.03 -14.46 3.13
N CYS A 650 13.25 -13.97 3.28
CA CYS A 650 14.19 -14.38 4.33
C CYS A 650 14.77 -13.19 5.08
N HIS A 651 14.96 -12.05 4.41
CA HIS A 651 15.44 -10.81 5.02
C HIS A 651 14.27 -9.93 5.47
N ASP A 652 13.68 -10.30 6.59
CA ASP A 652 12.64 -9.53 7.29
C ASP A 652 13.08 -9.20 8.72
N GLU A 653 12.26 -8.45 9.46
CA GLU A 653 12.60 -8.04 10.83
C GLU A 653 12.77 -9.22 11.79
N ALA A 654 12.07 -10.34 11.56
CA ALA A 654 12.16 -11.50 12.44
C ALA A 654 13.46 -12.28 12.23
N ASN A 655 13.99 -12.28 11.01
CA ASN A 655 15.11 -13.11 10.58
C ASN A 655 16.41 -12.32 10.35
N ASP A 656 16.31 -11.03 10.00
CA ASP A 656 17.42 -10.12 9.72
C ASP A 656 17.04 -8.67 10.08
N SER A 657 16.99 -8.38 11.40
CA SER A 657 16.63 -7.07 11.94
C SER A 657 17.54 -5.93 11.46
N ASP A 658 18.76 -6.25 11.04
CA ASP A 658 19.76 -5.30 10.53
C ASP A 658 19.65 -5.07 9.02
N PHE A 659 18.73 -5.76 8.33
CA PHE A 659 18.43 -5.54 6.92
C PHE A 659 17.77 -4.18 6.71
N THR A 660 18.61 -3.15 6.61
CA THR A 660 18.14 -1.79 6.32
C THR A 660 17.71 -1.66 4.86
N PHE A 661 16.85 -0.67 4.58
CA PHE A 661 16.41 -0.36 3.22
C PHE A 661 17.52 0.16 2.27
N ALA A 662 18.79 -0.07 2.59
CA ALA A 662 19.89 -0.06 1.64
C ALA A 662 19.82 -1.26 0.68
N VAL A 663 18.63 -1.82 0.43
CA VAL A 663 18.46 -3.05 -0.33
C VAL A 663 19.06 -2.92 -1.72
N GLN A 664 19.08 -1.73 -2.32
CA GLN A 664 19.78 -1.52 -3.59
C GLN A 664 21.27 -1.87 -3.51
N GLU A 665 21.96 -1.49 -2.43
CA GLU A 665 23.36 -1.86 -2.22
C GLU A 665 23.51 -3.37 -2.04
N HIS A 666 22.62 -3.99 -1.26
CA HIS A 666 22.61 -5.44 -1.07
C HIS A 666 22.36 -6.18 -2.39
N ILE A 667 21.39 -5.71 -3.19
CA ILE A 667 21.08 -6.20 -4.53
C ILE A 667 22.32 -6.07 -5.40
N ASP A 668 22.96 -4.90 -5.43
CA ASP A 668 24.11 -4.64 -6.28
C ASP A 668 25.31 -5.50 -5.90
N ARG A 669 25.52 -5.82 -4.61
CA ARG A 669 26.54 -6.79 -4.17
C ARG A 669 26.26 -8.22 -4.63
N GLN A 670 24.98 -8.59 -4.77
CA GLN A 670 24.58 -9.92 -5.26
C GLN A 670 24.45 -9.98 -6.79
N ARG A 671 24.38 -8.84 -7.48
CA ARG A 671 24.29 -8.80 -8.94
C ARG A 671 25.54 -9.41 -9.57
N HIS A 672 25.31 -10.39 -10.42
CA HIS A 672 26.31 -11.07 -11.22
C HIS A 672 25.79 -11.30 -12.63
N GLY A 673 26.69 -11.54 -13.58
CA GLY A 673 26.35 -11.92 -14.94
C GLY A 673 27.29 -11.35 -15.99
N THR A 674 27.50 -12.12 -17.05
CA THR A 674 28.31 -11.74 -18.22
C THR A 674 27.46 -11.36 -19.44
N THR A 675 26.13 -11.46 -19.34
CA THR A 675 25.19 -11.26 -20.45
C THR A 675 24.07 -10.27 -20.14
N GLU A 676 23.75 -9.42 -21.11
CA GLU A 676 22.56 -8.58 -21.18
C GLU A 676 21.29 -9.42 -20.94
N ALA A 677 20.46 -8.93 -20.02
CA ALA A 677 19.29 -9.66 -19.56
C ALA A 677 18.27 -9.87 -20.69
N GLY A 678 17.79 -11.10 -20.84
CA GLY A 678 16.77 -11.47 -21.85
C GLY A 678 17.26 -11.52 -23.30
N THR A 679 18.49 -11.13 -23.60
CA THR A 679 19.02 -11.08 -24.99
C THR A 679 20.12 -12.10 -25.26
N GLY A 680 20.80 -12.58 -24.21
CA GLY A 680 21.94 -13.48 -24.33
C GLY A 680 23.20 -12.85 -24.93
N LYS A 681 23.22 -11.52 -25.13
CA LYS A 681 24.40 -10.78 -25.60
C LYS A 681 25.36 -10.51 -24.44
N PRO A 682 26.68 -10.43 -24.63
CA PRO A 682 27.62 -10.07 -23.55
C PRO A 682 27.41 -8.64 -23.04
N LEU A 683 27.53 -8.42 -21.72
CA LEU A 683 27.58 -7.07 -21.13
C LEU A 683 28.87 -6.36 -21.54
N SER A 684 28.81 -5.06 -21.82
CA SER A 684 30.01 -4.26 -22.10
C SER A 684 30.91 -4.17 -20.84
N PRO A 685 32.24 -4.02 -20.99
CA PRO A 685 33.17 -3.97 -19.85
C PRO A 685 32.92 -2.83 -18.85
N SER A 686 32.14 -1.82 -19.23
CA SER A 686 31.72 -0.72 -18.34
C SER A 686 30.48 -1.03 -17.51
N ALA A 687 29.76 -2.12 -17.81
CA ALA A 687 28.53 -2.52 -17.13
C ALA A 687 28.75 -3.57 -16.03
N SER A 688 29.92 -4.21 -15.99
CA SER A 688 30.33 -5.17 -14.95
C SER A 688 30.89 -4.48 -13.71
N GLY A 689 30.22 -3.42 -13.24
CA GLY A 689 30.69 -2.46 -12.22
C GLY A 689 31.08 -3.08 -10.88
N TRP A 690 32.26 -3.70 -10.84
CA TRP A 690 32.97 -3.99 -9.60
C TRP A 690 33.60 -2.68 -9.13
N HIS A 691 32.94 -2.01 -8.18
CA HIS A 691 33.58 -0.96 -7.39
C HIS A 691 34.18 -1.60 -6.14
N PRO A 692 35.52 -1.60 -5.98
CA PRO A 692 36.11 -2.04 -4.72
C PRO A 692 35.68 -1.10 -3.59
N ASP A 693 35.13 -1.69 -2.53
CA ASP A 693 34.80 -1.00 -1.29
C ASP A 693 36.09 -0.45 -0.64
N PRO A 694 36.21 0.87 -0.38
CA PRO A 694 37.37 1.45 0.30
C PRO A 694 37.50 1.04 1.78
N HIS A 695 36.56 0.24 2.33
CA HIS A 695 36.60 -0.23 3.72
C HIS A 695 37.05 -1.69 3.91
N SER A 696 37.46 -2.38 2.85
CA SER A 696 38.14 -3.68 2.98
C SER A 696 39.65 -3.46 3.27
N GLY A 697 40.09 -3.84 4.46
CA GLY A 697 41.51 -3.80 4.85
C GLY A 697 42.39 -4.66 3.92
N PRO A 698 43.72 -4.44 3.90
CA PRO A 698 44.59 -5.01 2.88
C PRO A 698 44.79 -6.51 3.11
N GLY A 699 44.02 -7.32 2.39
CA GLY A 699 44.11 -8.78 2.40
C GLY A 699 44.19 -9.33 0.98
N LEU A 700 45.40 -9.74 0.58
CA LEU A 700 45.71 -10.69 -0.50
C LEU A 700 45.48 -10.23 -1.96
N ALA A 701 46.41 -9.43 -2.47
CA ALA A 701 46.72 -9.37 -3.89
C ALA A 701 47.79 -10.42 -4.25
N TRP A 702 47.42 -11.64 -4.63
CA TRP A 702 48.31 -12.60 -5.31
C TRP A 702 47.46 -13.70 -5.98
N VAL A 703 47.36 -13.68 -7.31
CA VAL A 703 47.75 -14.73 -8.28
C VAL A 703 47.33 -14.23 -9.66
N GLY A 704 48.30 -13.76 -10.44
CA GLY A 704 48.04 -13.32 -11.81
C GLY A 704 49.35 -13.05 -12.54
N SER A 705 50.13 -14.09 -12.81
CA SER A 705 51.13 -14.15 -13.89
C SER A 705 51.95 -15.45 -13.80
N ALA A 706 51.59 -16.46 -14.57
CA ALA A 706 52.52 -17.49 -15.06
C ALA A 706 51.83 -18.39 -16.10
N LEU A 707 51.53 -17.84 -17.28
CA LEU A 707 51.17 -18.65 -18.46
C LEU A 707 51.64 -17.94 -19.73
N GLN A 708 52.97 -17.81 -19.86
CA GLN A 708 53.66 -17.54 -21.11
C GLN A 708 55.15 -17.74 -20.88
N VAL A 709 55.69 -18.88 -21.30
CA VAL A 709 56.99 -19.06 -21.98
C VAL A 709 57.13 -20.56 -22.27
N LEU A 710 56.82 -20.99 -23.50
CA LEU A 710 57.43 -22.15 -24.15
C LEU A 710 57.60 -21.83 -25.65
N GLY A 711 58.85 -21.96 -26.11
CA GLY A 711 59.34 -21.71 -27.48
C GLY A 711 60.46 -20.67 -27.45
N GLU A 712 61.73 -20.95 -27.69
CA GLU A 712 62.34 -21.89 -28.66
C GLU A 712 63.70 -22.46 -28.19
N LYS A 713 64.10 -23.53 -28.89
CA LYS A 713 65.27 -24.43 -28.80
C LYS A 713 66.59 -23.79 -29.30
N PRO A 714 67.80 -24.43 -29.22
CA PRO A 714 68.12 -25.87 -29.24
C PRO A 714 68.59 -26.50 -27.93
#